data_AF-A0A1F4G9T2-F1
#
_entry.id   AF-A0A1F4G9T2-F1
#
_cell.length_a   1.000
_cell.length_b   1.000
_cell.length_c   1.000
_cell.angle_alpha   90.00
_cell.angle_beta   90.00
_cell.angle_gamma   90.00
#
_symmetry.space_group_name_H-M   'P 1'
#
loop_
_entity.id
_entity.type
_entity.pdbx_description
1 polymer ?
#
loop_
_entity_poly.entity_id
_entity_poly.type
_entity_poly.pdbx_seq_one_letter_code
_entity_poly.pdbx_strand_id
1 'polypeptide(L)'
;MMPSPSQTARSRRANRHALTWRPIALAATLALPWAAHAQTASLVQLISSNADQTVVRITVPKPVLETVQTESGAFQRFSSREGGFAVDNSQPGLPELPAGGFSAALPLDLKESPDVSIVPEGGIQRLTARIYPVQPPEHSREKEEDSKIPFVFNPDAWAKGVFKPGQSRGNLPIGQGDVRVEGFRLAPYGYDPANQLLTWYPSYIVTIKHPGRCFTYDRLLNKDWVATRQEKGFDPIDQRIEALPQPAMRFALNKQIAEVQRCVPPFTINPNLFGARFLIVTHPNFVDAANDLKAHKQALGISTRVVTTSEITGASPTATRTQIRNWIANYYNTHLVRPKWVLFVGDAEFIPTNYDEISPFVSDPNSPEYARTAGDMWYGQFAPGADAFTVPPFGIGRLPVDTLAQAQTIVSKVKSYELFPPANPIFGSDFYNRLTFASHFQADNTGLTDKRWFVETSEIVRNHAVSLGYNVARHYWAPGTSDPRFYNSGAAIPAALRKPGFPWNADSADVIASINAGSALVYHRDHGWWSGWSHPGFSTADVASVSVTGNRFPVVLSINCASGIFDNETVDLAPQFVSPGYGPGMLTTYFSEALLRKSDGALAVIGDTRISSTTANNHMTLGLFDGIFPGLLPYGSAAPSKRLGDLLNYAKTYIKQVAAGSAANSHPLQSGGTQPGVATLRHELNIYNLLGDPTVKLRVSPQGLLPWPVFIEKAVLEGRFLRVQLKPNDRPVPEGDWVTVVAIDPVKGTVVGRGVADASGNASIDLGDAPPRNVIVRAAAGEGTADQVATTEVDTDGDGVPDSRDNCTTVKNANQRDSDSDGYGDACDADINNDGIVNSIDLSIVRRDFGTNAHAGDQNGDGVVNALDLSAVRRLFSTRPGPSAWQTGSR
;
A
#
# COMPACT_ATOMS: atom_id res chain seq x y z
N MET A 1 -5.84 -16.03 -75.11
CA MET A 1 -4.98 -14.82 -75.20
C MET A 1 -5.45 -13.80 -74.15
N MET A 2 -4.57 -12.84 -73.81
CA MET A 2 -4.75 -11.69 -72.89
C MET A 2 -5.92 -10.73 -73.28
N PRO A 3 -6.25 -9.66 -72.52
CA PRO A 3 -6.39 -9.47 -71.05
C PRO A 3 -7.57 -8.54 -70.63
N SER A 4 -7.48 -7.96 -69.41
CA SER A 4 -8.19 -6.79 -68.78
C SER A 4 -8.03 -5.45 -69.56
N PRO A 5 -8.36 -4.21 -69.06
CA PRO A 5 -9.09 -3.72 -67.86
C PRO A 5 -10.07 -2.52 -68.14
N SER A 6 -10.52 -1.79 -67.11
CA SER A 6 -11.04 -0.40 -67.27
C SER A 6 -10.53 0.59 -66.18
N GLN A 7 -10.38 1.85 -66.57
CA GLN A 7 -10.00 3.02 -65.75
C GLN A 7 -11.07 4.13 -65.87
N THR A 8 -10.94 5.21 -65.06
CA THR A 8 -11.25 6.66 -65.29
C THR A 8 -12.05 7.31 -64.13
N ALA A 9 -11.90 8.61 -63.78
CA ALA A 9 -10.93 9.67 -64.13
C ALA A 9 -10.94 10.88 -63.15
N ARG A 10 -10.02 11.84 -63.41
CA ARG A 10 -9.81 13.19 -62.81
C ARG A 10 -10.65 14.28 -63.53
N SER A 11 -10.93 15.51 -63.05
CA SER A 11 -10.81 16.22 -61.74
C SER A 11 -11.34 17.68 -61.87
N ARG A 12 -11.23 18.52 -60.81
CA ARG A 12 -11.52 20.00 -60.71
C ARG A 12 -12.97 20.36 -60.33
N ARG A 13 -13.29 21.47 -59.63
CA ARG A 13 -12.55 22.73 -59.32
C ARG A 13 -12.93 23.26 -57.90
N ALA A 14 -12.26 24.31 -57.41
CA ALA A 14 -12.35 24.79 -56.01
C ALA A 14 -13.07 26.14 -55.82
N ASN A 15 -13.60 26.43 -54.61
CA ASN A 15 -13.19 27.60 -53.79
C ASN A 15 -13.85 27.70 -52.39
N ARG A 16 -12.99 28.07 -51.40
CA ARG A 16 -13.19 28.89 -50.18
C ARG A 16 -14.59 29.08 -49.56
N HIS A 17 -14.73 28.80 -48.26
CA HIS A 17 -14.53 29.81 -47.19
C HIS A 17 -14.33 29.12 -45.82
N ALA A 18 -13.82 29.84 -44.82
CA ALA A 18 -13.22 29.27 -43.61
C ALA A 18 -13.96 29.64 -42.31
N LEU A 19 -13.86 28.77 -41.30
CA LEU A 19 -13.96 29.11 -39.88
C LEU A 19 -13.04 28.18 -39.08
N THR A 20 -12.24 28.75 -38.19
CA THR A 20 -11.02 28.14 -37.66
C THR A 20 -11.24 27.42 -36.32
N TRP A 21 -10.90 26.14 -36.26
CA TRP A 21 -10.57 25.47 -35.00
C TRP A 21 -9.05 25.45 -34.83
N ARG A 22 -8.55 26.01 -33.72
CA ARG A 22 -7.14 25.90 -33.33
C ARG A 22 -6.92 24.59 -32.58
N PRO A 23 -6.00 23.71 -33.01
CA PRO A 23 -5.49 22.67 -32.11
C PRO A 23 -4.55 23.31 -31.08
N ILE A 24 -4.68 22.93 -29.82
CA ILE A 24 -3.70 23.28 -28.79
C ILE A 24 -2.49 22.36 -29.00
N ALA A 25 -1.46 22.89 -29.66
CA ALA A 25 -0.13 22.28 -29.63
C ALA A 25 0.54 22.67 -28.30
N LEU A 26 0.70 21.72 -27.38
CA LEU A 26 1.55 21.94 -26.22
C LEU A 26 3.01 21.78 -26.66
N ALA A 27 3.78 22.86 -26.52
CA ALA A 27 5.14 22.92 -27.02
C ALA A 27 6.11 22.08 -26.18
N ALA A 28 7.12 21.52 -26.86
CA ALA A 28 8.29 20.95 -26.20
C ALA A 28 9.20 22.06 -25.61
N THR A 29 10.19 21.61 -24.84
CA THR A 29 11.34 22.38 -24.29
C THR A 29 11.08 23.31 -23.11
N LEU A 30 11.40 22.80 -21.91
CA LEU A 30 12.33 23.47 -21.00
C LEU A 30 13.43 22.47 -20.65
N ALA A 31 14.69 22.87 -20.81
CA ALA A 31 15.85 22.07 -20.47
C ALA A 31 16.82 22.91 -19.65
N LEU A 32 17.14 22.45 -18.44
CA LEU A 32 18.34 22.84 -17.69
C LEU A 32 18.94 21.59 -17.04
N PRO A 33 20.26 21.52 -16.84
CA PRO A 33 20.95 20.25 -16.64
C PRO A 33 21.17 19.92 -15.16
N TRP A 34 20.85 18.68 -14.77
CA TRP A 34 21.58 18.00 -13.71
C TRP A 34 22.11 16.65 -14.22
N ALA A 35 23.33 16.31 -13.80
CA ALA A 35 24.12 15.25 -14.39
C ALA A 35 23.84 13.88 -13.76
N ALA A 36 23.92 12.84 -14.60
CA ALA A 36 23.91 11.43 -14.24
C ALA A 36 22.71 10.94 -13.40
N HIS A 37 21.72 10.34 -14.09
CA HIS A 37 21.18 8.98 -13.88
C HIS A 37 19.99 8.75 -14.84
N ALA A 38 20.21 8.96 -16.14
CA ALA A 38 19.17 8.88 -17.18
C ALA A 38 19.31 7.60 -18.03
N GLN A 39 18.96 6.45 -17.45
CA GLN A 39 18.77 5.15 -18.11
C GLN A 39 17.68 4.40 -17.31
N THR A 40 16.49 4.06 -17.82
CA THR A 40 15.93 4.14 -19.17
C THR A 40 14.42 4.43 -19.12
N ALA A 41 13.98 5.63 -19.50
CA ALA A 41 12.56 5.89 -19.73
C ALA A 41 12.17 5.45 -21.16
N SER A 42 11.05 4.72 -21.28
CA SER A 42 10.46 4.18 -22.52
C SER A 42 11.32 3.20 -23.34
N LEU A 43 11.40 1.94 -22.88
CA LEU A 43 11.41 0.82 -23.84
C LEU A 43 10.07 0.73 -24.59
N VAL A 44 8.96 0.96 -23.88
CA VAL A 44 7.60 0.89 -24.44
C VAL A 44 7.05 2.30 -24.63
N GLN A 45 6.70 2.63 -25.87
CA GLN A 45 6.10 3.90 -26.30
C GLN A 45 4.68 3.62 -26.81
N LEU A 46 3.67 4.28 -26.23
CA LEU A 46 2.33 4.29 -26.81
C LEU A 46 2.34 5.08 -28.12
N ILE A 47 2.00 4.45 -29.25
CA ILE A 47 1.90 5.11 -30.56
C ILE A 47 0.49 5.68 -30.75
N SER A 48 -0.51 4.85 -30.48
CA SER A 48 -1.92 5.21 -30.53
C SER A 48 -2.72 4.26 -29.67
N SER A 49 -3.90 4.70 -29.25
CA SER A 49 -4.94 3.78 -28.81
C SER A 49 -6.31 4.36 -29.11
N ASN A 50 -7.32 3.50 -29.21
CA ASN A 50 -8.73 3.84 -29.37
C ASN A 50 -9.61 2.75 -28.73
N ALA A 51 -10.91 2.71 -29.05
CA ALA A 51 -11.81 1.67 -28.53
C ALA A 51 -11.36 0.24 -28.93
N ASP A 52 -10.94 0.08 -30.18
CA ASP A 52 -10.78 -1.21 -30.84
C ASP A 52 -9.35 -1.77 -30.78
N GLN A 53 -8.34 -0.92 -30.58
CA GLN A 53 -6.94 -1.35 -30.50
C GLN A 53 -6.03 -0.37 -29.73
N THR A 54 -5.00 -0.95 -29.10
CA THR A 54 -3.83 -0.26 -28.54
C THR A 54 -2.61 -0.61 -29.38
N VAL A 55 -1.87 0.38 -29.87
CA VAL A 55 -0.62 0.20 -30.64
C VAL A 55 0.55 0.79 -29.87
N VAL A 56 1.55 -0.04 -29.57
CA VAL A 56 2.79 0.39 -28.92
C VAL A 56 4.01 0.09 -29.78
N ARG A 57 5.05 0.91 -29.67
CA ARG A 57 6.40 0.60 -30.13
C ARG A 57 7.18 0.10 -28.92
N ILE A 58 7.80 -1.07 -29.04
CA ILE A 58 8.81 -1.54 -28.11
C ILE A 58 10.17 -1.32 -28.77
N THR A 59 10.92 -0.35 -28.28
CA THR A 59 12.34 -0.14 -28.61
C THR A 59 13.16 -1.23 -27.94
N VAL A 60 14.13 -1.80 -28.66
CA VAL A 60 15.00 -2.86 -28.15
C VAL A 60 16.45 -2.38 -28.15
N PRO A 61 17.11 -2.28 -26.98
CA PRO A 61 18.49 -1.84 -26.92
C PRO A 61 19.43 -2.85 -27.59
N LYS A 62 20.59 -2.36 -28.02
CA LYS A 62 21.70 -3.26 -28.36
C LYS A 62 22.13 -3.96 -27.06
N PRO A 63 22.13 -5.31 -27.00
CA PRO A 63 22.34 -6.04 -25.77
C PRO A 63 23.75 -5.83 -25.22
N VAL A 64 23.82 -5.57 -23.91
CA VAL A 64 25.05 -5.50 -23.12
C VAL A 64 25.24 -6.83 -22.43
N LEU A 65 26.30 -7.54 -22.82
CA LEU A 65 26.59 -8.88 -22.33
C LEU A 65 27.76 -8.90 -21.34
N GLU A 66 27.58 -9.60 -20.23
CA GLU A 66 28.60 -9.88 -19.21
C GLU A 66 29.08 -11.33 -19.35
N THR A 67 30.38 -11.57 -19.16
CA THR A 67 30.97 -12.90 -19.28
C THR A 67 30.92 -13.65 -17.95
N VAL A 68 30.32 -14.84 -17.93
CA VAL A 68 30.31 -15.76 -16.79
C VAL A 68 31.23 -16.94 -17.09
N GLN A 69 32.05 -17.32 -16.12
CA GLN A 69 32.87 -18.55 -16.20
C GLN A 69 32.11 -19.70 -15.54
N THR A 70 31.99 -20.84 -16.23
CA THR A 70 31.43 -22.08 -15.65
C THR A 70 32.38 -23.24 -15.92
N GLU A 71 32.11 -24.39 -15.29
CA GLU A 71 32.83 -25.65 -15.53
C GLU A 71 32.71 -26.12 -16.99
N SER A 72 31.70 -25.64 -17.74
CA SER A 72 31.52 -25.85 -19.18
C SER A 72 32.09 -24.71 -20.04
N GLY A 73 32.98 -23.89 -19.48
CA GLY A 73 33.70 -22.80 -20.13
C GLY A 73 33.03 -21.43 -19.99
N ALA A 74 33.54 -20.44 -20.72
CA ALA A 74 32.99 -19.09 -20.73
C ALA A 74 31.64 -19.04 -21.46
N PHE A 75 30.66 -18.36 -20.84
CA PHE A 75 29.36 -18.03 -21.39
C PHE A 75 29.12 -16.51 -21.25
N GLN A 76 28.08 -16.00 -21.91
CA GLN A 76 27.68 -14.59 -21.85
C GLN A 76 26.22 -14.46 -21.43
N ARG A 77 25.94 -13.62 -20.45
CA ARG A 77 24.59 -13.31 -19.96
C ARG A 77 24.24 -11.86 -20.26
N PHE A 78 22.96 -11.53 -20.29
CA PHE A 78 22.52 -10.12 -20.35
C PHE A 78 22.82 -9.42 -19.02
N SER A 79 23.27 -8.16 -19.08
CA SER A 79 23.58 -7.35 -17.89
C SER A 79 22.31 -6.99 -17.12
N SER A 80 22.38 -7.08 -15.79
CA SER A 80 21.31 -6.63 -14.88
C SER A 80 21.04 -5.12 -14.93
N ARG A 81 21.91 -4.36 -15.59
CA ARG A 81 21.79 -2.90 -15.76
C ARG A 81 20.95 -2.51 -16.98
N GLU A 82 20.57 -3.46 -17.84
CA GLU A 82 19.65 -3.20 -18.96
C GLU A 82 18.19 -3.21 -18.49
N GLY A 83 17.68 -2.03 -18.12
CA GLY A 83 16.31 -1.87 -17.64
C GLY A 83 15.25 -2.26 -18.68
N GLY A 84 14.47 -3.30 -18.38
CA GLY A 84 13.12 -3.48 -18.93
C GLY A 84 12.79 -4.83 -19.60
N PHE A 85 13.75 -5.74 -19.74
CA PHE A 85 13.48 -7.14 -20.10
C PHE A 85 14.05 -8.06 -19.00
N ALA A 86 13.21 -8.97 -18.47
CA ALA A 86 13.55 -9.96 -17.46
C ALA A 86 13.78 -11.35 -18.10
N VAL A 87 14.71 -12.13 -17.58
CA VAL A 87 14.99 -13.47 -18.10
C VAL A 87 13.82 -14.43 -17.84
N ASP A 88 13.42 -15.21 -18.87
CA ASP A 88 12.47 -16.31 -18.73
C ASP A 88 13.18 -17.57 -18.19
N ASN A 89 13.08 -17.79 -16.88
CA ASN A 89 13.71 -18.89 -16.17
C ASN A 89 12.90 -20.22 -16.21
N SER A 90 11.84 -20.32 -17.02
CA SER A 90 10.89 -21.45 -16.94
C SER A 90 11.41 -22.80 -17.47
N GLN A 91 12.53 -22.82 -18.21
CA GLN A 91 13.06 -24.04 -18.85
C GLN A 91 14.58 -24.18 -18.64
N PRO A 92 15.03 -24.83 -17.55
CA PRO A 92 16.44 -25.07 -17.28
C PRO A 92 17.18 -25.78 -18.43
N GLY A 93 18.43 -25.39 -18.66
CA GLY A 93 19.28 -25.87 -19.73
C GLY A 93 19.08 -25.18 -21.09
N LEU A 94 18.03 -24.37 -21.29
CA LEU A 94 17.86 -23.55 -22.50
C LEU A 94 18.62 -22.22 -22.43
N PRO A 95 18.89 -21.53 -23.56
CA PRO A 95 19.54 -20.22 -23.58
C PRO A 95 18.78 -19.14 -22.77
N GLU A 96 19.51 -18.41 -21.95
CA GLU A 96 19.05 -17.30 -21.10
C GLU A 96 18.69 -16.06 -21.94
N LEU A 97 17.45 -16.04 -22.46
CA LEU A 97 16.93 -14.92 -23.25
C LEU A 97 15.98 -14.04 -22.43
N PRO A 98 16.19 -12.71 -22.39
CA PRO A 98 15.23 -11.79 -21.82
C PRO A 98 13.90 -11.83 -22.58
N ALA A 99 12.83 -11.88 -21.80
CA ALA A 99 11.48 -11.56 -22.21
C ALA A 99 11.03 -10.30 -21.44
N GLY A 100 10.00 -9.61 -21.92
CA GLY A 100 9.46 -8.49 -21.18
C GLY A 100 8.22 -7.97 -21.85
N GLY A 101 7.70 -6.87 -21.34
CA GLY A 101 6.33 -6.58 -21.61
C GLY A 101 5.85 -5.29 -21.00
N PHE A 102 4.55 -5.16 -21.05
CA PHE A 102 3.81 -4.02 -20.55
C PHE A 102 2.42 -4.48 -20.16
N SER A 103 1.75 -3.72 -19.30
CA SER A 103 0.34 -3.95 -18.99
C SER A 103 -0.54 -2.96 -19.72
N ALA A 104 -1.70 -3.40 -20.19
CA ALA A 104 -2.69 -2.53 -20.83
C ALA A 104 -4.09 -2.75 -20.21
N ALA A 105 -4.86 -1.68 -20.13
CA ALA A 105 -6.26 -1.70 -19.76
C ALA A 105 -7.11 -2.09 -20.99
N LEU A 106 -7.98 -3.07 -20.78
CA LEU A 106 -8.82 -3.69 -21.78
C LEU A 106 -10.31 -3.60 -21.38
N PRO A 107 -11.24 -3.66 -22.35
CA PRO A 107 -12.67 -3.74 -22.08
C PRO A 107 -13.05 -4.96 -21.22
N LEU A 108 -14.09 -4.81 -20.40
CA LEU A 108 -14.66 -5.90 -19.58
C LEU A 108 -15.49 -6.89 -20.40
N ASP A 109 -16.01 -6.48 -21.57
CA ASP A 109 -16.85 -7.33 -22.43
C ASP A 109 -16.06 -8.24 -23.39
N LEU A 110 -14.72 -8.29 -23.26
CA LEU A 110 -13.87 -9.22 -24.00
C LEU A 110 -14.17 -10.68 -23.61
N LYS A 111 -14.88 -11.38 -24.51
CA LYS A 111 -15.19 -12.82 -24.38
C LYS A 111 -14.02 -13.74 -24.72
N GLU A 112 -13.06 -13.24 -25.48
CA GLU A 112 -11.89 -13.95 -25.98
C GLU A 112 -10.62 -13.13 -25.66
N SER A 113 -9.46 -13.78 -25.65
CA SER A 113 -8.18 -13.08 -25.53
C SER A 113 -8.00 -12.08 -26.69
N PRO A 114 -7.42 -10.89 -26.45
CA PRO A 114 -7.20 -9.91 -27.51
C PRO A 114 -6.24 -10.45 -28.58
N ASP A 115 -6.48 -10.09 -29.83
CA ASP A 115 -5.60 -10.45 -30.97
C ASP A 115 -4.35 -9.57 -30.96
N VAL A 116 -3.18 -10.18 -30.75
CA VAL A 116 -1.89 -9.49 -30.62
C VAL A 116 -1.03 -9.76 -31.85
N SER A 117 -0.80 -8.73 -32.66
CA SER A 117 0.18 -8.79 -33.75
C SER A 117 1.47 -8.05 -33.38
N ILE A 118 2.61 -8.63 -33.77
CA ILE A 118 3.95 -8.08 -33.54
C ILE A 118 4.64 -7.97 -34.89
N VAL A 119 5.06 -6.75 -35.25
CA VAL A 119 5.73 -6.46 -36.52
C VAL A 119 7.10 -5.83 -36.23
N PRO A 120 8.20 -6.40 -36.72
CA PRO A 120 9.52 -5.80 -36.54
C PRO A 120 9.69 -4.51 -37.34
N GLU A 121 10.42 -3.55 -36.77
CA GLU A 121 10.79 -2.27 -37.40
C GLU A 121 12.32 -2.16 -37.47
N GLY A 122 12.84 -1.85 -38.66
CA GLY A 122 14.28 -1.81 -38.94
C GLY A 122 14.85 -3.14 -39.47
N GLY A 123 16.18 -3.18 -39.66
CA GLY A 123 16.89 -4.37 -40.12
C GLY A 123 17.34 -5.27 -38.95
N ILE A 124 17.32 -6.59 -39.16
CA ILE A 124 17.75 -7.57 -38.14
C ILE A 124 19.22 -7.40 -37.77
N GLN A 125 19.46 -7.14 -36.49
CA GLN A 125 20.77 -7.02 -35.86
C GLN A 125 21.30 -8.40 -35.47
N ARG A 126 22.63 -8.50 -35.35
CA ARG A 126 23.34 -9.74 -35.03
C ARG A 126 24.50 -9.46 -34.07
N LEU A 127 24.71 -10.34 -33.10
CA LEU A 127 25.86 -10.34 -32.22
C LEU A 127 26.29 -11.79 -31.96
N THR A 128 27.56 -12.10 -32.21
CA THR A 128 28.12 -13.40 -31.81
C THR A 128 28.20 -13.46 -30.29
N ALA A 129 27.53 -14.43 -29.68
CA ALA A 129 27.51 -14.61 -28.24
C ALA A 129 27.23 -16.06 -27.86
N ARG A 130 27.92 -16.59 -26.84
CA ARG A 130 27.62 -17.92 -26.28
C ARG A 130 26.70 -17.76 -25.07
N ILE A 131 25.40 -17.65 -25.32
CA ILE A 131 24.42 -17.25 -24.29
C ILE A 131 24.38 -18.25 -23.12
N TYR A 132 24.47 -17.78 -21.89
CA TYR A 132 24.40 -18.60 -20.67
C TYR A 132 23.12 -19.45 -20.65
N PRO A 133 23.12 -20.70 -20.16
CA PRO A 133 21.88 -21.48 -20.05
C PRO A 133 21.14 -21.15 -18.75
N VAL A 134 19.80 -21.04 -18.82
CA VAL A 134 18.91 -20.95 -17.66
C VAL A 134 19.24 -22.09 -16.68
N GLN A 135 19.51 -21.74 -15.42
CA GLN A 135 19.74 -22.73 -14.36
C GLN A 135 18.43 -23.04 -13.63
N PRO A 136 18.27 -24.24 -13.07
CA PRO A 136 17.17 -24.52 -12.15
C PRO A 136 17.24 -23.55 -10.95
N PRO A 137 16.10 -23.11 -10.41
CA PRO A 137 16.11 -22.28 -9.21
C PRO A 137 16.68 -23.07 -8.03
N GLU A 138 17.62 -22.48 -7.29
CA GLU A 138 18.10 -23.08 -6.04
C GLU A 138 16.94 -23.16 -5.03
N HIS A 139 16.66 -24.37 -4.53
CA HIS A 139 15.63 -24.56 -3.53
C HIS A 139 16.04 -23.85 -2.23
N SER A 140 15.24 -22.87 -1.82
CA SER A 140 15.51 -22.00 -0.67
C SER A 140 15.43 -22.69 0.70
N ARG A 141 15.22 -24.01 0.75
CA ARG A 141 15.14 -24.82 1.96
C ARG A 141 16.53 -25.09 2.54
N GLU A 142 16.77 -24.57 3.74
CA GLU A 142 17.81 -25.07 4.62
C GLU A 142 17.45 -26.48 5.10
N LYS A 143 18.12 -27.50 4.54
CA LYS A 143 18.38 -28.81 5.18
C LYS A 143 19.26 -29.76 4.35
N GLU A 144 19.61 -29.41 3.11
CA GLU A 144 20.74 -30.05 2.42
C GLU A 144 21.99 -29.17 2.53
N GLU A 145 22.98 -29.66 3.28
CA GLU A 145 24.36 -29.20 3.19
C GLU A 145 24.98 -29.69 1.87
N ASP A 146 25.86 -28.87 1.28
CA ASP A 146 26.91 -29.26 0.34
C ASP A 146 26.58 -29.86 -1.05
N SER A 147 25.35 -29.79 -1.54
CA SER A 147 25.06 -29.98 -2.97
C SER A 147 24.97 -28.65 -3.73
N LYS A 148 26.10 -28.16 -4.28
CA LYS A 148 26.04 -27.21 -5.40
C LYS A 148 25.16 -27.82 -6.49
N ILE A 149 24.08 -27.14 -6.90
CA ILE A 149 23.25 -27.68 -7.97
C ILE A 149 24.12 -27.77 -9.24
N PRO A 150 24.24 -28.95 -9.88
CA PRO A 150 25.10 -29.11 -11.04
C PRO A 150 24.69 -28.14 -12.15
N PHE A 151 25.68 -27.55 -12.83
CA PHE A 151 25.43 -26.66 -13.96
C PHE A 151 24.61 -27.38 -15.04
N VAL A 152 23.36 -26.99 -15.22
CA VAL A 152 22.43 -27.61 -16.16
C VAL A 152 22.62 -26.99 -17.54
N PHE A 153 23.10 -27.81 -18.47
CA PHE A 153 23.23 -27.49 -19.89
C PHE A 153 22.65 -28.65 -20.69
N ASN A 154 21.68 -28.37 -21.57
CA ASN A 154 21.02 -29.40 -22.37
C ASN A 154 21.49 -29.33 -23.84
N PRO A 155 22.56 -30.06 -24.23
CA PRO A 155 23.11 -30.00 -25.57
C PRO A 155 22.11 -30.43 -26.66
N ASP A 156 21.23 -31.39 -26.36
CA ASP A 156 20.23 -31.88 -27.31
C ASP A 156 19.12 -30.86 -27.59
N ALA A 157 18.73 -30.08 -26.58
CA ALA A 157 17.76 -28.99 -26.77
C ALA A 157 18.39 -27.82 -27.52
N TRP A 158 19.65 -27.50 -27.25
CA TRP A 158 20.43 -26.51 -27.99
C TRP A 158 20.62 -26.90 -29.46
N ALA A 159 20.83 -28.19 -29.76
CA ALA A 159 20.99 -28.68 -31.13
C ALA A 159 19.71 -28.67 -31.98
N LYS A 160 18.53 -28.45 -31.37
CA LYS A 160 17.21 -28.66 -32.02
C LYS A 160 16.40 -27.39 -32.31
N GLY A 161 16.85 -26.18 -31.92
CA GLY A 161 16.02 -24.98 -32.02
C GLY A 161 16.75 -23.65 -32.25
N VAL A 162 16.35 -22.94 -33.31
CA VAL A 162 16.63 -21.50 -33.47
C VAL A 162 15.48 -20.71 -32.85
N PHE A 163 15.77 -19.95 -31.80
CA PHE A 163 14.81 -19.05 -31.17
C PHE A 163 14.65 -17.80 -32.04
N LYS A 164 13.44 -17.48 -32.48
CA LYS A 164 13.19 -16.31 -33.34
C LYS A 164 12.93 -15.05 -32.49
N PRO A 165 13.51 -13.90 -32.85
CA PRO A 165 13.27 -12.65 -32.14
C PRO A 165 11.86 -12.12 -32.47
N GLY A 166 11.21 -11.43 -31.52
CA GLY A 166 9.89 -10.83 -31.69
C GLY A 166 8.71 -11.78 -31.44
N GLN A 167 8.90 -12.87 -30.69
CA GLN A 167 7.83 -13.82 -30.39
C GLN A 167 6.95 -13.36 -29.22
N SER A 168 5.62 -13.43 -29.38
CA SER A 168 4.70 -13.34 -28.24
C SER A 168 4.95 -14.50 -27.26
N ARG A 169 4.91 -14.21 -25.97
CA ARG A 169 4.87 -15.22 -24.89
C ARG A 169 3.49 -15.25 -24.21
N GLY A 170 2.46 -14.76 -24.90
CA GLY A 170 1.08 -14.66 -24.40
C GLY A 170 0.86 -13.56 -23.37
N ASN A 171 -0.37 -13.51 -22.87
CA ASN A 171 -0.92 -12.53 -21.95
C ASN A 171 -1.31 -13.18 -20.61
N LEU A 172 -1.32 -12.42 -19.52
CA LEU A 172 -1.77 -12.86 -18.20
C LEU A 172 -2.66 -11.79 -17.53
N PRO A 173 -3.77 -12.15 -16.87
CA PRO A 173 -4.55 -11.22 -16.06
C PRO A 173 -3.70 -10.65 -14.94
N ILE A 174 -3.71 -9.33 -14.75
CA ILE A 174 -2.99 -8.62 -13.68
C ILE A 174 -3.95 -8.18 -12.59
N GLY A 175 -4.98 -7.42 -12.95
CA GLY A 175 -6.02 -6.99 -12.03
C GLY A 175 -7.34 -6.81 -12.74
N GLN A 176 -8.43 -6.88 -11.99
CA GLN A 176 -9.76 -6.72 -12.54
C GLN A 176 -10.69 -6.01 -11.57
N GLY A 177 -11.48 -5.10 -12.10
CA GLY A 177 -12.46 -4.31 -11.36
C GLY A 177 -13.32 -3.57 -12.37
N ASP A 178 -13.14 -2.27 -12.49
CA ASP A 178 -13.86 -1.45 -13.48
C ASP A 178 -13.28 -1.67 -14.91
N VAL A 179 -12.01 -2.07 -14.99
CA VAL A 179 -11.34 -2.51 -16.21
C VAL A 179 -10.74 -3.90 -16.03
N ARG A 180 -10.41 -4.55 -17.14
CA ARG A 180 -9.52 -5.72 -17.15
C ARG A 180 -8.10 -5.24 -17.45
N VAL A 181 -7.14 -5.53 -16.59
CA VAL A 181 -5.73 -5.21 -16.86
C VAL A 181 -4.99 -6.51 -17.15
N GLU A 182 -4.37 -6.60 -18.32
CA GLU A 182 -3.57 -7.75 -18.74
C GLU A 182 -2.13 -7.34 -19.03
N GLY A 183 -1.19 -8.21 -18.65
CA GLY A 183 0.24 -8.09 -18.94
C GLY A 183 0.58 -8.85 -20.21
N PHE A 184 1.14 -8.15 -21.20
CA PHE A 184 1.52 -8.69 -22.51
C PHE A 184 3.01 -8.97 -22.55
N ARG A 185 3.42 -10.20 -22.93
CA ARG A 185 4.83 -10.61 -22.97
C ARG A 185 5.37 -10.79 -24.39
N LEU A 186 6.61 -10.36 -24.59
CA LEU A 186 7.40 -10.43 -25.82
C LEU A 186 8.80 -10.99 -25.51
N ALA A 187 9.34 -11.85 -26.36
CA ALA A 187 10.77 -12.14 -26.44
C ALA A 187 11.41 -11.26 -27.54
N PRO A 188 12.07 -10.13 -27.21
CA PRO A 188 12.70 -9.24 -28.20
C PRO A 188 13.94 -9.87 -28.85
N TYR A 189 14.68 -10.72 -28.13
CA TYR A 189 15.87 -11.39 -28.62
C TYR A 189 15.55 -12.82 -29.07
N GLY A 190 16.24 -13.26 -30.11
CA GLY A 190 16.26 -14.62 -30.62
C GLY A 190 17.70 -15.09 -30.77
N TYR A 191 17.92 -16.39 -30.75
CA TYR A 191 19.24 -16.98 -30.65
C TYR A 191 19.33 -18.27 -31.47
N ASP A 192 20.43 -18.39 -32.19
CA ASP A 192 20.85 -19.61 -32.88
C ASP A 192 22.01 -20.25 -32.08
N PRO A 193 21.76 -21.35 -31.34
CA PRO A 193 22.78 -22.00 -30.52
C PRO A 193 23.88 -22.67 -31.34
N ALA A 194 23.58 -23.13 -32.57
CA ALA A 194 24.53 -23.81 -33.43
C ALA A 194 25.58 -22.83 -34.00
N ASN A 195 25.14 -21.60 -34.31
CA ASN A 195 26.01 -20.53 -34.81
C ASN A 195 26.46 -19.54 -33.71
N GLN A 196 26.08 -19.75 -32.45
CA GLN A 196 26.33 -18.85 -31.31
C GLN A 196 25.95 -17.40 -31.64
N LEU A 197 24.75 -17.20 -32.20
CA LEU A 197 24.35 -15.94 -32.82
C LEU A 197 23.06 -15.38 -32.19
N LEU A 198 23.21 -14.28 -31.46
CA LEU A 198 22.10 -13.50 -30.92
C LEU A 198 21.57 -12.55 -32.00
N THR A 199 20.24 -12.41 -32.08
CA THR A 199 19.54 -11.63 -33.09
C THR A 199 18.38 -10.83 -32.49
N TRP A 200 18.11 -9.64 -33.02
CA TRP A 200 16.96 -8.80 -32.62
C TRP A 200 16.65 -7.77 -33.72
N TYR A 201 15.51 -7.09 -33.60
CA TYR A 201 15.22 -5.89 -34.40
C TYR A 201 15.30 -4.65 -33.49
N PRO A 202 15.72 -3.47 -34.01
CA PRO A 202 15.81 -2.24 -33.20
C PRO A 202 14.50 -1.84 -32.50
N SER A 203 13.36 -2.24 -33.06
CA SER A 203 12.05 -2.02 -32.44
C SER A 203 11.00 -3.00 -32.97
N TYR A 204 9.90 -3.12 -32.24
CA TYR A 204 8.70 -3.86 -32.60
C TYR A 204 7.46 -2.98 -32.47
N ILE A 205 6.60 -2.99 -33.49
CA ILE A 205 5.23 -2.47 -33.38
C ILE A 205 4.35 -3.60 -32.89
N VAL A 206 3.76 -3.45 -31.71
CA VAL A 206 2.80 -4.39 -31.13
C VAL A 206 1.42 -3.77 -31.18
N THR A 207 0.50 -4.42 -31.90
CA THR A 207 -0.91 -4.02 -31.97
C THR A 207 -1.73 -5.04 -31.20
N ILE A 208 -2.38 -4.59 -30.13
CA ILE A 208 -3.37 -5.35 -29.38
C ILE A 208 -4.73 -4.91 -29.87
N LYS A 209 -5.45 -5.78 -30.59
CA LYS A 209 -6.86 -5.54 -30.94
C LYS A 209 -7.76 -6.03 -29.81
N HIS A 210 -8.57 -5.11 -29.30
CA HIS A 210 -9.56 -5.32 -28.28
C HIS A 210 -10.88 -4.66 -28.72
N PRO A 211 -11.62 -5.22 -29.70
CA PRO A 211 -12.88 -4.65 -30.21
C PRO A 211 -14.03 -4.84 -29.21
N GLY A 212 -13.88 -4.28 -28.02
CA GLY A 212 -14.89 -4.23 -26.96
C GLY A 212 -15.58 -2.88 -26.92
N ARG A 213 -16.80 -2.86 -26.41
CA ARG A 213 -17.64 -1.65 -26.31
C ARG A 213 -17.84 -1.22 -24.86
N CYS A 214 -17.25 -1.94 -23.91
CA CYS A 214 -17.53 -1.79 -22.49
C CYS A 214 -16.25 -1.71 -21.66
N PHE A 215 -15.67 -0.50 -21.59
CA PHE A 215 -14.92 -0.10 -20.40
C PHE A 215 -15.94 0.36 -19.34
N THR A 216 -15.77 -0.04 -18.08
CA THR A 216 -16.45 0.60 -16.96
C THR A 216 -15.46 1.46 -16.15
N TYR A 217 -15.86 2.46 -15.39
CA TYR A 217 -16.98 3.39 -15.51
C TYR A 217 -16.82 4.45 -14.39
N ASP A 218 -17.26 5.68 -14.62
CA ASP A 218 -17.43 6.68 -13.55
C ASP A 218 -18.93 7.00 -13.42
N ARG A 219 -19.52 6.73 -12.24
CA ARG A 219 -20.96 6.95 -11.92
C ARG A 219 -21.35 8.43 -11.93
N LEU A 220 -20.37 9.32 -11.86
CA LEU A 220 -20.49 10.69 -11.36
C LEU A 220 -20.18 11.71 -12.46
N LEU A 221 -19.25 11.38 -13.36
CA LEU A 221 -18.90 12.19 -14.53
C LEU A 221 -19.89 12.08 -15.70
N ASN A 222 -21.01 11.35 -15.58
CA ASN A 222 -22.00 11.24 -16.64
C ASN A 222 -23.03 12.39 -16.54
N LYS A 223 -22.65 13.58 -17.03
CA LYS A 223 -23.38 14.84 -16.79
C LYS A 223 -24.87 14.81 -17.15
N ASP A 224 -25.25 14.06 -18.18
CA ASP A 224 -26.66 13.94 -18.62
C ASP A 224 -27.51 13.08 -17.66
N TRP A 225 -26.87 12.29 -16.78
CA TRP A 225 -27.50 11.43 -15.78
C TRP A 225 -27.60 12.05 -14.38
N VAL A 226 -26.89 13.15 -14.11
CA VAL A 226 -26.82 13.82 -12.79
C VAL A 226 -27.48 15.21 -12.85
N ALA A 227 -28.41 15.38 -13.80
CA ALA A 227 -28.91 16.70 -14.20
C ALA A 227 -29.97 17.27 -13.25
N THR A 228 -30.65 16.46 -12.43
CA THR A 228 -31.73 16.94 -11.53
C THR A 228 -31.30 17.05 -10.07
N ARG A 229 -32.02 17.88 -9.29
CA ARG A 229 -31.66 18.26 -7.90
C ARG A 229 -31.60 17.10 -6.92
N GLN A 230 -32.35 16.01 -7.14
CA GLN A 230 -32.36 14.83 -6.29
C GLN A 230 -31.26 13.81 -6.65
N GLU A 231 -30.59 13.99 -7.80
CA GLU A 231 -29.65 13.02 -8.36
C GLU A 231 -28.18 13.41 -8.14
N LYS A 232 -27.93 14.63 -7.65
CA LYS A 232 -26.61 15.07 -7.12
C LYS A 232 -26.28 14.45 -5.75
N GLY A 233 -26.64 13.19 -5.52
CA GLY A 233 -26.44 12.46 -4.26
C GLY A 233 -24.98 12.07 -3.96
N PHE A 234 -24.02 12.73 -4.59
CA PHE A 234 -22.59 12.48 -4.47
C PHE A 234 -21.88 13.78 -4.17
N ASP A 235 -21.18 13.84 -3.05
CA ASP A 235 -20.45 15.02 -2.64
C ASP A 235 -19.14 15.18 -3.45
N PRO A 236 -18.48 16.35 -3.40
CA PRO A 236 -17.21 16.56 -4.09
C PRO A 236 -16.09 15.61 -3.65
N ILE A 237 -16.14 15.05 -2.45
CA ILE A 237 -15.13 14.10 -1.97
C ILE A 237 -15.32 12.74 -2.65
N ASP A 238 -16.51 12.12 -2.59
CA ASP A 238 -16.74 10.83 -3.23
C ASP A 238 -16.53 10.91 -4.76
N GLN A 239 -16.84 12.06 -5.38
CA GLN A 239 -16.52 12.35 -6.78
C GLN A 239 -15.03 12.26 -7.10
N ARG A 240 -14.18 12.92 -6.31
CA ARG A 240 -12.73 12.95 -6.55
C ARG A 240 -12.01 11.72 -5.95
N ILE A 241 -12.70 10.82 -5.25
CA ILE A 241 -12.24 9.43 -5.06
C ILE A 241 -12.45 8.61 -6.35
N GLU A 242 -13.56 8.74 -7.10
CA GLU A 242 -13.78 7.90 -8.32
C GLU A 242 -12.82 8.33 -9.42
N ALA A 243 -12.48 9.63 -9.48
CA ALA A 243 -11.46 10.14 -10.37
C ALA A 243 -10.05 9.56 -10.09
N LEU A 244 -9.81 8.86 -8.97
CA LEU A 244 -8.55 8.16 -8.72
C LEU A 244 -8.60 6.76 -9.33
N PRO A 245 -7.70 6.43 -10.29
CA PRO A 245 -7.66 5.11 -10.89
C PRO A 245 -7.43 4.00 -9.85
N GLN A 246 -8.09 2.85 -10.05
CA GLN A 246 -7.91 1.63 -9.27
C GLN A 246 -6.42 1.25 -9.17
N PRO A 247 -5.98 0.54 -8.10
CA PRO A 247 -4.56 0.22 -7.90
C PRO A 247 -3.93 -0.45 -9.12
N ALA A 248 -4.58 -1.49 -9.66
CA ALA A 248 -4.12 -2.19 -10.86
C ALA A 248 -4.18 -1.36 -12.16
N MET A 249 -5.01 -0.32 -12.22
CA MET A 249 -5.18 0.52 -13.42
C MET A 249 -4.14 1.65 -13.49
N ARG A 250 -3.55 2.06 -12.35
CA ARG A 250 -2.62 3.21 -12.24
C ARG A 250 -1.46 3.18 -13.24
N PHE A 251 -0.91 2.00 -13.50
CA PHE A 251 0.27 1.76 -14.37
C PHE A 251 -0.08 0.99 -15.65
N ALA A 252 -1.36 0.85 -15.98
CA ALA A 252 -1.77 0.26 -17.25
C ALA A 252 -1.65 1.30 -18.39
N LEU A 253 -1.08 0.88 -19.53
CA LEU A 253 -1.29 1.59 -20.80
C LEU A 253 -2.79 1.60 -21.13
N ASN A 254 -3.22 2.52 -21.99
CA ASN A 254 -4.63 2.67 -22.38
C ASN A 254 -5.62 3.13 -21.27
N LYS A 255 -5.18 3.33 -20.01
CA LYS A 255 -6.07 3.73 -18.90
C LYS A 255 -6.92 4.99 -19.18
N GLN A 256 -6.35 5.99 -19.86
CA GLN A 256 -7.09 7.21 -20.25
C GLN A 256 -8.29 6.92 -21.15
N ILE A 257 -8.22 5.88 -21.98
CA ILE A 257 -9.35 5.50 -22.85
C ILE A 257 -10.42 4.80 -22.03
N ALA A 258 -10.04 3.99 -21.05
CA ALA A 258 -10.98 3.40 -20.10
C ALA A 258 -11.66 4.45 -19.19
N GLU A 259 -10.97 5.56 -18.87
CA GLU A 259 -11.52 6.68 -18.11
C GLU A 259 -12.57 7.49 -18.93
N VAL A 260 -12.42 7.59 -20.26
CA VAL A 260 -13.36 8.35 -21.13
C VAL A 260 -14.42 7.50 -21.81
N GLN A 261 -14.19 6.20 -22.07
CA GLN A 261 -15.17 5.30 -22.69
C GLN A 261 -15.99 4.58 -21.63
N ARG A 262 -17.29 4.44 -21.88
CA ARG A 262 -18.26 3.98 -20.87
C ARG A 262 -19.33 3.09 -21.50
N CYS A 263 -19.56 1.92 -20.92
CA CYS A 263 -20.83 1.22 -21.08
C CYS A 263 -21.84 1.68 -20.02
N VAL A 264 -23.07 1.94 -20.46
CA VAL A 264 -24.17 2.44 -19.61
C VAL A 264 -25.38 1.50 -19.77
N PRO A 265 -25.69 0.64 -18.79
CA PRO A 265 -27.01 0.03 -18.73
C PRO A 265 -28.06 1.07 -18.30
N PRO A 266 -29.30 1.03 -18.80
CA PRO A 266 -30.37 1.86 -18.29
C PRO A 266 -30.69 1.45 -16.84
N PHE A 267 -30.58 2.39 -15.89
CA PHE A 267 -30.99 2.20 -14.50
C PHE A 267 -31.89 3.35 -14.04
N THR A 268 -32.74 3.09 -13.06
CA THR A 268 -33.53 4.13 -12.38
C THR A 268 -32.88 4.39 -11.02
N ILE A 269 -32.65 5.66 -10.67
CA ILE A 269 -31.96 6.00 -9.41
C ILE A 269 -32.90 5.73 -8.23
N ASN A 270 -32.65 4.64 -7.51
CA ASN A 270 -33.20 4.44 -6.17
C ASN A 270 -32.19 5.03 -5.16
N PRO A 271 -32.54 6.05 -4.36
CA PRO A 271 -31.66 6.63 -3.36
C PRO A 271 -31.09 5.61 -2.35
N ASN A 272 -31.78 4.48 -2.14
CA ASN A 272 -31.29 3.41 -1.26
C ASN A 272 -30.09 2.62 -1.86
N LEU A 273 -29.62 2.96 -3.06
CA LEU A 273 -28.44 2.38 -3.73
C LEU A 273 -27.18 3.28 -3.65
N PHE A 274 -27.21 4.38 -2.90
CA PHE A 274 -26.00 5.12 -2.56
C PHE A 274 -25.09 4.26 -1.67
N GLY A 275 -23.84 4.10 -2.10
CA GLY A 275 -22.84 3.26 -1.41
C GLY A 275 -21.94 4.06 -0.47
N ALA A 276 -20.85 3.42 -0.04
CA ALA A 276 -19.80 4.02 0.80
C ALA A 276 -18.42 3.61 0.29
N ARG A 277 -17.44 4.48 0.52
CA ARG A 277 -16.03 4.30 0.11
C ARG A 277 -15.22 3.42 1.01
N PHE A 278 -15.53 3.45 2.29
CA PHE A 278 -14.94 2.59 3.28
C PHE A 278 -16.02 1.66 3.82
N LEU A 279 -15.81 0.36 3.68
CA LEU A 279 -16.68 -0.66 4.24
C LEU A 279 -15.99 -1.28 5.44
N ILE A 280 -16.60 -1.19 6.61
CA ILE A 280 -16.15 -1.86 7.83
C ILE A 280 -17.07 -3.08 8.04
N VAL A 281 -16.53 -4.28 7.91
CA VAL A 281 -17.22 -5.54 8.18
C VAL A 281 -16.81 -6.00 9.57
N THR A 282 -17.77 -6.10 10.49
CA THR A 282 -17.48 -6.35 11.91
C THR A 282 -18.39 -7.41 12.53
N HIS A 283 -17.91 -8.06 13.58
CA HIS A 283 -18.75 -8.86 14.46
C HIS A 283 -19.54 -7.91 15.40
N PRO A 284 -20.78 -8.25 15.83
CA PRO A 284 -21.57 -7.42 16.75
C PRO A 284 -20.83 -6.97 18.02
N ASN A 285 -19.95 -7.80 18.57
CA ASN A 285 -19.15 -7.48 19.77
C ASN A 285 -18.26 -6.24 19.61
N PHE A 286 -17.91 -5.84 18.37
CA PHE A 286 -17.01 -4.73 18.09
C PHE A 286 -17.70 -3.58 17.32
N VAL A 287 -19.04 -3.63 17.23
CA VAL A 287 -19.83 -2.68 16.43
C VAL A 287 -19.68 -1.24 16.93
N ASP A 288 -19.47 -1.03 18.24
CA ASP A 288 -19.31 0.30 18.82
C ASP A 288 -17.97 0.93 18.42
N ALA A 289 -16.86 0.19 18.51
CA ALA A 289 -15.56 0.63 18.01
C ALA A 289 -15.58 0.86 16.47
N ALA A 290 -16.27 -0.01 15.73
CA ALA A 290 -16.47 0.17 14.30
C ALA A 290 -17.30 1.43 13.96
N ASN A 291 -18.28 1.78 14.78
CA ASN A 291 -19.09 2.99 14.64
C ASN A 291 -18.33 4.27 15.02
N ASP A 292 -17.47 4.24 16.04
CA ASP A 292 -16.57 5.35 16.38
C ASP A 292 -15.56 5.61 15.26
N LEU A 293 -14.89 4.56 14.75
CA LEU A 293 -14.01 4.68 13.59
C LEU A 293 -14.76 5.23 12.37
N LYS A 294 -15.99 4.77 12.11
CA LYS A 294 -16.85 5.32 11.06
C LYS A 294 -17.12 6.81 11.27
N ALA A 295 -17.47 7.26 12.47
CA ALA A 295 -17.74 8.66 12.76
C ALA A 295 -16.50 9.54 12.46
N HIS A 296 -15.34 9.11 12.93
CA HIS A 296 -14.05 9.76 12.64
C HIS A 296 -13.75 9.81 11.13
N LYS A 297 -13.85 8.69 10.41
CA LYS A 297 -13.60 8.66 8.95
C LYS A 297 -14.60 9.51 8.17
N GLN A 298 -15.86 9.59 8.60
CA GLN A 298 -16.85 10.51 8.04
C GLN A 298 -16.49 11.98 8.32
N ALA A 299 -15.95 12.31 9.50
CA ALA A 299 -15.44 13.64 9.82
C ALA A 299 -14.16 14.01 9.02
N LEU A 300 -13.37 13.03 8.58
CA LEU A 300 -12.31 13.22 7.58
C LEU A 300 -12.83 13.25 6.13
N GLY A 301 -14.13 13.10 5.92
CA GLY A 301 -14.80 13.17 4.63
C GLY A 301 -14.95 11.83 3.88
N ILE A 302 -14.42 10.73 4.42
CA ILE A 302 -14.50 9.39 3.82
C ILE A 302 -15.88 8.79 4.12
N SER A 303 -16.74 8.63 3.09
CA SER A 303 -18.03 7.97 3.26
C SER A 303 -17.84 6.53 3.74
N THR A 304 -18.38 6.21 4.92
CA THR A 304 -18.08 4.96 5.62
C THR A 304 -19.37 4.23 6.03
N ARG A 305 -19.44 2.93 5.71
CA ARG A 305 -20.52 2.02 6.14
C ARG A 305 -19.95 0.94 7.05
N VAL A 306 -20.52 0.79 8.24
CA VAL A 306 -20.38 -0.41 9.06
C VAL A 306 -21.46 -1.41 8.63
N VAL A 307 -21.10 -2.68 8.51
CA VAL A 307 -22.01 -3.82 8.32
C VAL A 307 -21.62 -4.90 9.34
N THR A 308 -22.60 -5.45 10.04
CA THR A 308 -22.34 -6.56 10.98
C THR A 308 -22.49 -7.92 10.29
N THR A 309 -21.81 -8.94 10.82
CA THR A 309 -22.06 -10.35 10.42
C THR A 309 -23.53 -10.76 10.65
N SER A 310 -24.20 -10.25 11.68
CA SER A 310 -25.66 -10.40 11.88
C SER A 310 -26.47 -9.79 10.74
N GLU A 311 -26.08 -8.63 10.21
CA GLU A 311 -26.73 -8.03 9.03
C GLU A 311 -26.48 -8.86 7.76
N ILE A 312 -25.26 -9.39 7.59
CA ILE A 312 -24.88 -10.24 6.44
C ILE A 312 -25.68 -11.54 6.40
N THR A 313 -25.95 -12.16 7.56
CA THR A 313 -26.73 -13.41 7.65
C THR A 313 -28.22 -13.20 7.83
N GLY A 314 -28.64 -12.00 8.25
CA GLY A 314 -30.01 -11.66 8.62
C GLY A 314 -30.44 -12.13 10.02
N ALA A 315 -29.57 -12.79 10.79
CA ALA A 315 -29.89 -13.25 12.16
C ALA A 315 -28.65 -13.64 13.00
N SER A 316 -27.72 -14.40 12.44
CA SER A 316 -26.61 -15.03 13.16
C SER A 316 -25.41 -14.09 13.34
N PRO A 317 -24.85 -13.94 14.56
CA PRO A 317 -23.63 -13.17 14.77
C PRO A 317 -22.41 -13.81 14.09
N THR A 318 -22.43 -15.11 13.81
CA THR A 318 -21.38 -15.78 13.02
C THR A 318 -21.76 -15.83 11.55
N ALA A 319 -20.89 -15.34 10.66
CA ALA A 319 -21.03 -15.43 9.21
C ALA A 319 -19.86 -16.22 8.60
N THR A 320 -20.14 -17.05 7.60
CA THR A 320 -19.08 -17.77 6.86
C THR A 320 -18.33 -16.86 5.90
N ARG A 321 -17.06 -17.19 5.60
CA ARG A 321 -16.26 -16.48 4.57
C ARG A 321 -17.00 -16.32 3.23
N THR A 322 -17.77 -17.32 2.81
CA THR A 322 -18.55 -17.25 1.57
C THR A 322 -19.71 -16.27 1.65
N GLN A 323 -20.43 -16.20 2.79
CA GLN A 323 -21.49 -15.20 2.99
C GLN A 323 -20.92 -13.78 2.98
N ILE A 324 -19.80 -13.55 3.68
CA ILE A 324 -19.11 -12.25 3.71
C ILE A 324 -18.66 -11.84 2.30
N ARG A 325 -17.96 -12.71 1.56
CA ARG A 325 -17.51 -12.43 0.19
C ARG A 325 -18.67 -12.18 -0.77
N ASN A 326 -19.74 -12.96 -0.69
CA ASN A 326 -20.92 -12.77 -1.54
C ASN A 326 -21.64 -11.44 -1.22
N TRP A 327 -21.70 -11.04 0.05
CA TRP A 327 -22.26 -9.75 0.44
C TRP A 327 -21.42 -8.58 -0.09
N ILE A 328 -20.08 -8.62 0.09
CA ILE A 328 -19.16 -7.60 -0.44
C ILE A 328 -19.26 -7.52 -1.97
N ALA A 329 -19.28 -8.67 -2.65
CA ALA A 329 -19.44 -8.75 -4.11
C ALA A 329 -20.78 -8.15 -4.57
N ASN A 330 -21.88 -8.47 -3.88
CA ASN A 330 -23.18 -7.87 -4.18
C ASN A 330 -23.16 -6.34 -3.96
N TYR A 331 -22.60 -5.88 -2.83
CA TYR A 331 -22.49 -4.46 -2.50
C TYR A 331 -21.72 -3.69 -3.58
N TYR A 332 -20.51 -4.14 -3.92
CA TYR A 332 -19.64 -3.56 -4.96
C TYR A 332 -20.31 -3.49 -6.34
N ASN A 333 -21.10 -4.50 -6.70
CA ASN A 333 -21.74 -4.57 -8.02
C ASN A 333 -23.04 -3.76 -8.12
N THR A 334 -23.79 -3.63 -7.03
CA THR A 334 -25.14 -3.01 -7.01
C THR A 334 -25.13 -1.52 -6.65
N HIS A 335 -24.18 -1.04 -5.85
CA HIS A 335 -24.20 0.34 -5.35
C HIS A 335 -23.53 1.33 -6.31
N LEU A 336 -23.95 2.60 -6.22
CA LEU A 336 -23.45 3.67 -7.09
C LEU A 336 -22.06 4.17 -6.67
N VAL A 337 -21.74 4.15 -5.37
CA VAL A 337 -20.40 4.40 -4.84
C VAL A 337 -19.78 3.06 -4.49
N ARG A 338 -18.60 2.75 -5.05
CA ARG A 338 -17.91 1.49 -4.79
C ARG A 338 -16.93 1.62 -3.61
N PRO A 339 -16.83 0.58 -2.74
CA PRO A 339 -15.83 0.59 -1.68
C PRO A 339 -14.42 0.58 -2.31
N LYS A 340 -13.61 1.55 -1.89
CA LYS A 340 -12.20 1.69 -2.26
C LYS A 340 -11.29 1.02 -1.22
N TRP A 341 -11.80 0.87 0.01
CA TRP A 341 -11.17 0.12 1.09
C TRP A 341 -12.20 -0.73 1.84
N VAL A 342 -11.76 -1.89 2.35
CA VAL A 342 -12.52 -2.79 3.23
C VAL A 342 -11.69 -3.09 4.47
N LEU A 343 -12.26 -2.86 5.65
CA LEU A 343 -11.67 -3.23 6.94
C LEU A 343 -12.48 -4.34 7.60
N PHE A 344 -11.80 -5.40 8.03
CA PHE A 344 -12.36 -6.40 8.92
C PHE A 344 -12.09 -6.01 10.38
N VAL A 345 -13.10 -6.00 11.25
CA VAL A 345 -12.94 -5.72 12.70
C VAL A 345 -13.43 -6.91 13.50
N GLY A 346 -12.50 -7.53 14.21
CA GLY A 346 -12.66 -8.84 14.86
C GLY A 346 -11.67 -9.84 14.30
N ASP A 347 -11.18 -10.71 15.18
CA ASP A 347 -10.18 -11.70 14.77
C ASP A 347 -10.75 -12.89 13.99
N ALA A 348 -9.92 -13.87 13.61
CA ALA A 348 -10.27 -14.90 12.64
C ALA A 348 -11.49 -15.77 13.02
N GLU A 349 -11.77 -15.99 14.31
CA GLU A 349 -12.95 -16.70 14.82
C GLU A 349 -14.23 -15.86 14.75
N PHE A 350 -14.11 -14.52 14.81
CA PHE A 350 -15.21 -13.59 14.68
C PHE A 350 -15.50 -13.22 13.21
N ILE A 351 -14.44 -12.99 12.43
CA ILE A 351 -14.45 -12.67 11.01
C ILE A 351 -13.49 -13.63 10.29
N PRO A 352 -13.99 -14.78 9.78
CA PRO A 352 -13.18 -15.80 9.14
C PRO A 352 -12.19 -15.26 8.11
N THR A 353 -10.95 -15.74 8.13
CA THR A 353 -10.04 -15.56 7.00
C THR A 353 -10.32 -16.57 5.89
N ASN A 354 -9.66 -16.43 4.74
CA ASN A 354 -9.70 -17.43 3.69
C ASN A 354 -8.44 -18.32 3.72
N TYR A 355 -8.67 -19.61 3.97
CA TYR A 355 -7.66 -20.66 3.76
C TYR A 355 -7.63 -21.09 2.29
N ASP A 356 -6.45 -20.95 1.65
CA ASP A 356 -6.23 -21.28 0.23
C ASP A 356 -5.41 -22.57 0.03
N GLU A 357 -4.10 -22.47 -0.24
CA GLU A 357 -3.21 -23.63 -0.45
C GLU A 357 -2.30 -23.90 0.76
N ILE A 358 -1.87 -25.17 0.91
CA ILE A 358 -0.85 -25.56 1.90
C ILE A 358 0.47 -24.89 1.51
N SER A 359 1.23 -24.41 2.50
CA SER A 359 2.53 -23.78 2.25
C SER A 359 3.43 -24.69 1.39
N PRO A 360 3.87 -24.27 0.19
CA PRO A 360 4.72 -25.08 -0.69
C PRO A 360 6.12 -25.31 -0.08
N PHE A 361 6.45 -24.58 0.99
CA PHE A 361 7.68 -24.73 1.75
C PHE A 361 7.61 -25.84 2.81
N VAL A 362 6.45 -26.51 3.00
CA VAL A 362 6.25 -27.55 4.01
C VAL A 362 5.75 -28.85 3.35
N SER A 363 6.42 -29.96 3.65
CA SER A 363 6.14 -31.27 3.03
C SER A 363 5.93 -32.39 4.04
N ASP A 364 6.19 -32.13 5.32
CA ASP A 364 5.80 -33.04 6.40
C ASP A 364 4.39 -32.67 6.88
N PRO A 365 3.37 -33.53 6.68
CA PRO A 365 2.01 -33.28 7.16
C PRO A 365 1.89 -33.27 8.69
N ASN A 366 2.96 -33.62 9.41
CA ASN A 366 3.03 -33.58 10.87
C ASN A 366 3.73 -32.31 11.41
N SER A 367 4.20 -31.41 10.54
CA SER A 367 4.77 -30.13 10.96
C SER A 367 3.65 -29.17 11.38
N PRO A 368 3.81 -28.38 12.47
CA PRO A 368 2.90 -27.27 12.77
C PRO A 368 2.87 -26.25 11.60
N GLU A 369 3.93 -26.15 10.81
CA GLU A 369 3.98 -25.25 9.65
C GLU A 369 3.05 -25.68 8.49
N TYR A 370 2.48 -26.89 8.53
CA TYR A 370 1.66 -27.47 7.45
C TYR A 370 0.28 -26.80 7.25
N ALA A 371 -0.02 -25.77 8.05
CA ALA A 371 -1.25 -24.99 7.94
C ALA A 371 -1.43 -24.38 6.53
N ARG A 372 -2.67 -24.35 6.05
CA ARG A 372 -3.01 -23.58 4.84
C ARG A 372 -2.71 -22.09 5.01
N THR A 373 -2.40 -21.45 3.89
CA THR A 373 -2.24 -20.00 3.77
C THR A 373 -3.52 -19.28 4.18
N ALA A 374 -3.41 -18.45 5.21
CA ALA A 374 -4.45 -17.51 5.62
C ALA A 374 -4.22 -16.16 4.93
N GLY A 375 -5.27 -15.58 4.35
CA GLY A 375 -5.17 -14.26 3.73
C GLY A 375 -6.50 -13.71 3.27
N ASP A 376 -6.73 -12.42 3.51
CA ASP A 376 -8.02 -11.78 3.24
C ASP A 376 -8.16 -11.30 1.77
N MET A 377 -7.11 -11.43 0.94
CA MET A 377 -7.12 -11.02 -0.48
C MET A 377 -8.28 -11.65 -1.27
N TRP A 378 -8.64 -12.90 -0.96
CA TRP A 378 -9.74 -13.64 -1.59
C TRP A 378 -11.10 -12.93 -1.54
N TYR A 379 -11.33 -12.10 -0.51
CA TYR A 379 -12.56 -11.31 -0.38
C TYR A 379 -12.77 -10.29 -1.51
N GLY A 380 -11.72 -9.89 -2.22
CA GLY A 380 -11.81 -9.05 -3.43
C GLY A 380 -11.86 -9.81 -4.76
N GLN A 381 -11.63 -11.12 -4.77
CA GLN A 381 -11.46 -11.92 -5.99
C GLN A 381 -12.80 -12.42 -6.58
N PHE A 382 -13.81 -11.55 -6.71
CA PHE A 382 -15.17 -11.93 -7.15
C PHE A 382 -15.58 -11.39 -8.53
N ALA A 383 -14.74 -10.58 -9.19
CA ALA A 383 -15.04 -10.05 -10.52
C ALA A 383 -15.12 -11.17 -11.58
N PRO A 384 -15.93 -11.04 -12.65
CA PRO A 384 -16.04 -12.07 -13.69
C PRO A 384 -14.71 -12.30 -14.42
N GLY A 385 -14.07 -13.45 -14.20
CA GLY A 385 -12.73 -13.74 -14.73
C GLY A 385 -11.57 -13.48 -13.76
N ALA A 386 -11.86 -13.07 -12.52
CA ALA A 386 -10.89 -13.08 -11.44
C ALA A 386 -10.41 -14.52 -11.13
N ASP A 387 -9.13 -14.62 -10.81
CA ASP A 387 -8.41 -15.85 -10.47
C ASP A 387 -7.71 -15.72 -9.11
N ALA A 388 -7.05 -16.80 -8.67
CA ALA A 388 -6.30 -16.82 -7.40
C ALA A 388 -5.15 -15.79 -7.34
N PHE A 389 -4.70 -15.27 -8.49
CA PHE A 389 -3.66 -14.25 -8.56
C PHE A 389 -4.24 -12.82 -8.61
N THR A 390 -5.56 -12.65 -8.69
CA THR A 390 -6.16 -11.33 -8.95
C THR A 390 -6.03 -10.43 -7.74
N VAL A 391 -5.37 -9.28 -7.92
CA VAL A 391 -5.28 -8.24 -6.89
C VAL A 391 -6.64 -7.56 -6.76
N PRO A 392 -7.22 -7.43 -5.54
CA PRO A 392 -8.49 -6.77 -5.29
C PRO A 392 -8.59 -5.35 -5.86
N PRO A 393 -9.80 -4.91 -6.29
CA PRO A 393 -10.02 -3.53 -6.74
C PRO A 393 -9.96 -2.50 -5.60
N PHE A 394 -10.01 -2.96 -4.34
CA PHE A 394 -9.96 -2.16 -3.11
C PHE A 394 -8.81 -2.60 -2.18
N GLY A 395 -8.30 -1.68 -1.37
CA GLY A 395 -7.36 -2.02 -0.29
C GLY A 395 -8.06 -2.78 0.83
N ILE A 396 -7.40 -3.78 1.42
CA ILE A 396 -7.94 -4.58 2.53
C ILE A 396 -7.03 -4.39 3.75
N GLY A 397 -7.63 -4.28 4.94
CA GLY A 397 -6.93 -4.41 6.21
C GLY A 397 -7.80 -5.12 7.25
N ARG A 398 -7.20 -5.49 8.39
CA ARG A 398 -7.87 -6.18 9.50
C ARG A 398 -7.45 -5.59 10.84
N LEU A 399 -8.39 -5.42 11.77
CA LEU A 399 -8.12 -5.28 13.19
C LEU A 399 -8.38 -6.66 13.84
N PRO A 400 -7.34 -7.49 14.04
CA PRO A 400 -7.47 -8.74 14.79
C PRO A 400 -7.65 -8.36 16.26
N VAL A 401 -8.85 -8.63 16.79
CA VAL A 401 -9.27 -8.28 18.16
C VAL A 401 -10.28 -9.30 18.69
N ASP A 402 -10.12 -9.64 19.97
CA ASP A 402 -10.93 -10.63 20.68
C ASP A 402 -11.98 -9.93 21.58
N THR A 403 -11.67 -8.68 21.96
CA THR A 403 -12.44 -7.85 22.90
C THR A 403 -12.73 -6.46 22.35
N LEU A 404 -13.82 -5.86 22.81
CA LEU A 404 -14.17 -4.47 22.47
C LEU A 404 -13.09 -3.48 22.91
N ALA A 405 -12.46 -3.70 24.07
CA ALA A 405 -11.38 -2.85 24.58
C ALA A 405 -10.17 -2.81 23.62
N GLN A 406 -9.69 -3.96 23.13
CA GLN A 406 -8.63 -3.99 22.10
C GLN A 406 -9.06 -3.25 20.81
N ALA A 407 -10.33 -3.39 20.40
CA ALA A 407 -10.85 -2.69 19.23
C ALA A 407 -10.84 -1.16 19.44
N GLN A 408 -11.31 -0.69 20.60
CA GLN A 408 -11.27 0.72 21.01
C GLN A 408 -9.83 1.22 21.06
N THR A 409 -8.90 0.51 21.70
CA THR A 409 -7.47 0.89 21.76
C THR A 409 -6.85 1.14 20.38
N ILE A 410 -7.16 0.29 19.39
CA ILE A 410 -6.65 0.48 18.02
C ILE A 410 -7.34 1.68 17.34
N VAL A 411 -8.64 1.84 17.52
CA VAL A 411 -9.41 2.95 16.95
C VAL A 411 -8.97 4.30 17.54
N SER A 412 -8.73 4.40 18.84
CA SER A 412 -8.19 5.59 19.51
C SER A 412 -6.83 5.98 18.92
N LYS A 413 -5.87 5.04 18.79
CA LYS A 413 -4.58 5.32 18.12
C LYS A 413 -4.74 5.87 16.70
N VAL A 414 -5.65 5.30 15.90
CA VAL A 414 -5.93 5.78 14.54
C VAL A 414 -6.52 7.19 14.55
N LYS A 415 -7.45 7.47 15.48
CA LYS A 415 -8.04 8.81 15.69
C LYS A 415 -6.95 9.81 16.07
N SER A 416 -6.16 9.55 17.10
CA SER A 416 -5.11 10.47 17.58
C SER A 416 -4.04 10.73 16.50
N TYR A 417 -3.59 9.70 15.78
CA TYR A 417 -2.64 9.86 14.66
C TYR A 417 -3.18 10.71 13.49
N GLU A 418 -4.49 10.63 13.22
CA GLU A 418 -5.10 11.35 12.10
C GLU A 418 -5.54 12.78 12.47
N LEU A 419 -6.04 13.00 13.70
CA LEU A 419 -6.45 14.32 14.21
C LEU A 419 -5.27 15.15 14.73
N PHE A 420 -4.41 14.54 15.54
CA PHE A 420 -3.30 15.16 16.26
C PHE A 420 -1.95 14.60 15.77
N PRO A 421 -1.57 14.90 14.52
CA PRO A 421 -0.36 14.34 13.91
C PRO A 421 0.90 14.74 14.70
N PRO A 422 1.91 13.87 14.79
CA PRO A 422 3.14 14.13 15.52
C PRO A 422 3.72 15.53 15.30
N ALA A 423 3.70 16.32 16.37
CA ALA A 423 4.26 17.66 16.38
C ALA A 423 5.79 17.57 16.39
N ASN A 424 6.41 17.93 15.26
CA ASN A 424 7.84 18.18 15.22
C ASN A 424 8.13 19.56 15.85
N PRO A 425 9.11 19.70 16.74
CA PRO A 425 9.54 21.01 17.23
C PRO A 425 10.03 21.89 16.06
N ILE A 426 9.91 23.22 16.22
CA ILE A 426 10.16 24.23 15.17
C ILE A 426 11.56 24.13 14.51
N PHE A 427 12.52 23.47 15.15
CA PHE A 427 13.89 23.27 14.67
C PHE A 427 14.31 21.79 14.50
N GLY A 428 13.37 20.84 14.53
CA GLY A 428 13.68 19.41 14.41
C GLY A 428 12.57 18.64 13.70
N SER A 429 12.76 18.36 12.42
CA SER A 429 12.04 17.27 11.76
C SER A 429 12.63 15.95 12.20
N ASP A 430 11.96 15.25 13.11
CA ASP A 430 12.50 14.06 13.76
C ASP A 430 11.65 12.81 13.50
N PHE A 431 10.31 12.89 13.56
CA PHE A 431 9.46 11.73 13.28
C PHE A 431 9.36 11.41 11.78
N TYR A 432 8.83 12.34 10.96
CA TYR A 432 8.47 12.07 9.55
C TYR A 432 9.64 11.72 8.63
N ASN A 433 10.88 12.04 9.01
CA ASN A 433 12.08 11.69 8.24
C ASN A 433 12.85 10.48 8.82
N ARG A 434 12.53 10.01 10.04
CA ARG A 434 13.21 8.91 10.72
C ARG A 434 12.58 7.58 10.35
N LEU A 435 13.34 6.77 9.62
CA LEU A 435 13.01 5.39 9.28
C LEU A 435 14.02 4.45 9.98
N THR A 436 13.58 3.28 10.40
CA THR A 436 14.44 2.28 11.07
C THR A 436 14.49 1.00 10.26
N PHE A 437 15.68 0.59 9.82
CA PHE A 437 15.87 -0.62 9.02
C PHE A 437 16.66 -1.65 9.83
N ALA A 438 16.02 -2.78 10.11
CA ALA A 438 16.57 -3.90 10.85
C ALA A 438 16.79 -5.09 9.90
N SER A 439 17.99 -5.68 9.88
CA SER A 439 18.31 -6.75 8.92
C SER A 439 19.50 -7.64 9.32
N HIS A 440 19.49 -8.88 8.86
CA HIS A 440 20.51 -9.88 9.14
C HIS A 440 21.44 -10.12 7.93
N PHE A 441 22.74 -10.09 8.18
CA PHE A 441 23.72 -10.67 7.27
C PHE A 441 23.81 -12.19 7.49
N GLN A 442 23.03 -12.97 6.73
CA GLN A 442 23.11 -14.43 6.83
C GLN A 442 24.36 -14.95 6.13
N ALA A 443 25.44 -15.09 6.89
CA ALA A 443 26.74 -15.52 6.39
C ALA A 443 26.71 -16.90 5.71
N ASP A 444 27.45 -17.04 4.61
CA ASP A 444 27.79 -18.32 3.99
C ASP A 444 28.88 -19.09 4.78
N ASN A 445 29.26 -20.27 4.28
CA ASN A 445 30.30 -21.12 4.88
C ASN A 445 31.70 -20.45 4.95
N THR A 446 31.92 -19.34 4.23
CA THR A 446 33.18 -18.57 4.30
C THR A 446 33.15 -17.51 5.39
N GLY A 447 31.97 -17.13 5.88
CA GLY A 447 31.76 -15.99 6.78
C GLY A 447 31.79 -14.64 6.07
N LEU A 448 31.94 -14.57 4.75
CA LEU A 448 32.22 -13.32 4.01
C LEU A 448 31.06 -12.82 3.15
N THR A 449 30.09 -13.68 2.80
CA THR A 449 29.01 -13.39 1.85
C THR A 449 27.63 -13.53 2.48
N ASP A 450 26.70 -12.59 2.21
CA ASP A 450 25.27 -12.73 2.54
C ASP A 450 24.64 -13.79 1.62
N LYS A 451 24.01 -14.83 2.17
CA LYS A 451 23.34 -15.92 1.45
C LYS A 451 21.91 -15.57 1.00
N ARG A 452 21.24 -14.58 1.61
CA ARG A 452 19.78 -14.34 1.43
C ARG A 452 19.40 -12.97 0.88
N TRP A 453 20.37 -12.13 0.51
CA TRP A 453 20.15 -10.76 0.00
C TRP A 453 19.43 -9.83 0.99
N PHE A 454 19.36 -10.20 2.27
CA PHE A 454 18.63 -9.45 3.28
C PHE A 454 19.22 -8.05 3.44
N VAL A 455 20.55 -7.95 3.56
CA VAL A 455 21.24 -6.66 3.67
C VAL A 455 21.27 -5.94 2.32
N GLU A 456 21.49 -6.66 1.22
CA GLU A 456 21.57 -6.03 -0.11
C GLU A 456 20.27 -5.32 -0.49
N THR A 457 19.14 -6.00 -0.30
CA THR A 457 17.81 -5.43 -0.57
C THR A 457 17.50 -4.27 0.37
N SER A 458 17.87 -4.40 1.65
CA SER A 458 17.73 -3.33 2.64
C SER A 458 18.55 -2.10 2.28
N GLU A 459 19.80 -2.26 1.85
CA GLU A 459 20.66 -1.15 1.42
C GLU A 459 20.20 -0.51 0.11
N ILE A 460 19.64 -1.28 -0.84
CA ILE A 460 19.06 -0.71 -2.07
C ILE A 460 17.92 0.27 -1.74
N VAL A 461 16.92 -0.17 -0.97
CA VAL A 461 15.76 0.69 -0.66
C VAL A 461 16.12 1.80 0.33
N ARG A 462 17.11 1.57 1.20
CA ARG A 462 17.68 2.57 2.10
C ARG A 462 18.40 3.67 1.33
N ASN A 463 19.27 3.31 0.39
CA ASN A 463 20.06 4.28 -0.35
C ASN A 463 19.16 5.17 -1.23
N HIS A 464 18.07 4.63 -1.76
CA HIS A 464 17.04 5.43 -2.42
C HIS A 464 16.38 6.42 -1.46
N ALA A 465 15.88 5.96 -0.30
CA ALA A 465 15.29 6.86 0.70
C ALA A 465 16.27 7.94 1.17
N VAL A 466 17.53 7.60 1.43
CA VAL A 466 18.58 8.57 1.79
C VAL A 466 18.85 9.56 0.65
N SER A 467 18.81 9.15 -0.61
CA SER A 467 18.99 10.07 -1.76
C SER A 467 17.87 11.11 -1.86
N LEU A 468 16.66 10.77 -1.38
CA LEU A 468 15.53 11.70 -1.27
C LEU A 468 15.59 12.59 -0.03
N GLY A 469 16.51 12.35 0.90
CA GLY A 469 16.73 13.13 2.12
C GLY A 469 16.23 12.49 3.42
N TYR A 470 15.76 11.24 3.41
CA TYR A 470 15.31 10.55 4.63
C TYR A 470 16.48 10.15 5.54
N ASN A 471 16.27 10.25 6.85
CA ASN A 471 17.20 9.75 7.86
C ASN A 471 16.86 8.29 8.19
N VAL A 472 17.74 7.37 7.80
CA VAL A 472 17.51 5.93 8.01
C VAL A 472 18.52 5.38 9.01
N ALA A 473 18.04 4.86 10.14
CA ALA A 473 18.84 4.09 11.09
C ALA A 473 19.11 2.67 10.55
N ARG A 474 20.29 2.11 10.87
CA ARG A 474 20.69 0.74 10.49
C ARG A 474 20.89 -0.11 11.74
N HIS A 475 20.02 -1.07 11.94
CA HIS A 475 20.12 -2.08 13.00
C HIS A 475 20.44 -3.41 12.37
N TYR A 476 21.70 -3.55 11.92
CA TYR A 476 22.12 -4.74 11.21
C TYR A 476 22.91 -5.68 12.11
N TRP A 477 22.59 -6.96 12.04
CA TRP A 477 23.23 -8.03 12.81
C TRP A 477 23.95 -9.02 11.89
N ALA A 478 25.09 -9.55 12.33
CA ALA A 478 25.79 -10.64 11.67
C ALA A 478 26.39 -11.59 12.72
N PRO A 479 26.58 -12.89 12.42
CA PRO A 479 27.28 -13.80 13.31
C PRO A 479 28.66 -13.23 13.71
N GLY A 480 29.02 -13.33 15.00
CA GLY A 480 30.25 -12.72 15.53
C GLY A 480 31.54 -13.19 14.81
N THR A 481 31.53 -14.43 14.33
CA THR A 481 32.61 -15.08 13.55
C THR A 481 32.68 -14.65 12.08
N SER A 482 31.67 -13.95 11.56
CA SER A 482 31.63 -13.49 10.16
C SER A 482 32.47 -12.21 9.96
N ASP A 483 32.89 -11.94 8.73
CA ASP A 483 33.45 -10.65 8.32
C ASP A 483 32.72 -10.19 7.04
N PRO A 484 31.60 -9.45 7.17
CA PRO A 484 30.75 -9.07 6.05
C PRO A 484 31.51 -8.26 4.98
N ARG A 485 31.74 -8.88 3.82
CA ARG A 485 32.49 -8.28 2.69
C ARG A 485 31.71 -8.24 1.39
N PHE A 486 30.81 -9.18 1.16
CA PHE A 486 30.09 -9.33 -0.11
C PHE A 486 28.60 -9.58 0.11
N TYR A 487 27.78 -9.07 -0.79
CA TYR A 487 26.40 -9.51 -0.94
C TYR A 487 26.33 -10.80 -1.78
N ASN A 488 25.17 -11.48 -1.80
CA ASN A 488 24.97 -12.67 -2.64
C ASN A 488 25.29 -12.38 -4.12
N SER A 489 24.96 -11.19 -4.62
CA SER A 489 25.30 -10.74 -5.98
C SER A 489 26.80 -10.69 -6.32
N GLY A 490 27.67 -10.89 -5.33
CA GLY A 490 29.12 -10.71 -5.43
C GLY A 490 29.56 -9.24 -5.34
N ALA A 491 28.61 -8.29 -5.27
CA ALA A 491 28.93 -6.89 -5.04
C ALA A 491 29.51 -6.69 -3.62
N ALA A 492 30.54 -5.84 -3.52
CA ALA A 492 31.21 -5.60 -2.25
C ALA A 492 30.34 -4.74 -1.31
N ILE A 493 30.32 -5.11 -0.04
CA ILE A 493 29.67 -4.33 1.02
C ILE A 493 30.35 -2.94 1.13
N PRO A 494 29.56 -1.84 1.22
CA PRO A 494 30.06 -0.48 1.36
C PRO A 494 31.06 -0.33 2.51
N ALA A 495 32.05 0.55 2.37
CA ALA A 495 33.07 0.76 3.40
C ALA A 495 32.47 1.15 4.78
N ALA A 496 31.35 1.88 4.80
CA ALA A 496 30.61 2.25 6.00
C ALA A 496 29.94 1.08 6.75
N LEU A 497 29.93 -0.12 6.16
CA LEU A 497 29.39 -1.35 6.74
C LEU A 497 30.48 -2.42 7.01
N ARG A 498 31.77 -2.09 6.87
CA ARG A 498 32.85 -3.07 7.11
C ARG A 498 33.28 -3.09 8.56
N LYS A 499 33.61 -4.28 9.09
CA LYS A 499 34.26 -4.42 10.40
C LYS A 499 35.68 -3.78 10.35
N PRO A 500 36.18 -3.18 11.44
CA PRO A 500 35.50 -2.96 12.73
C PRO A 500 34.65 -1.67 12.76
N GLY A 501 34.52 -0.93 11.65
CA GLY A 501 33.85 0.37 11.61
C GLY A 501 32.32 0.31 11.75
N PHE A 502 31.70 -0.80 11.35
CA PHE A 502 30.30 -1.11 11.65
C PHE A 502 30.21 -2.28 12.64
N PRO A 503 29.43 -2.17 13.75
CA PRO A 503 29.42 -3.18 14.81
C PRO A 503 28.84 -4.56 14.45
N TRP A 504 27.79 -4.62 13.61
CA TRP A 504 27.06 -5.86 13.25
C TRP A 504 26.46 -6.66 14.43
N ASN A 505 26.13 -6.00 15.54
CA ASN A 505 25.66 -6.65 16.77
C ASN A 505 24.28 -6.15 17.24
N ALA A 506 23.48 -5.56 16.34
CA ALA A 506 22.20 -4.96 16.72
C ALA A 506 21.25 -5.96 17.39
N ASP A 507 20.50 -5.52 18.40
CA ASP A 507 19.60 -6.37 19.19
C ASP A 507 18.21 -5.74 19.42
N SER A 508 17.41 -6.31 20.33
CA SER A 508 16.06 -5.81 20.61
C SER A 508 16.07 -4.43 21.24
N ALA A 509 17.10 -4.07 22.01
CA ALA A 509 17.22 -2.77 22.65
C ALA A 509 17.44 -1.65 21.61
N ASP A 510 18.23 -1.90 20.55
CA ASP A 510 18.40 -0.95 19.44
C ASP A 510 17.07 -0.68 18.71
N VAL A 511 16.31 -1.75 18.44
CA VAL A 511 14.98 -1.69 17.81
C VAL A 511 14.00 -0.92 18.69
N ILE A 512 13.87 -1.30 19.97
CA ILE A 512 13.01 -0.62 20.97
C ILE A 512 13.39 0.86 21.08
N ALA A 513 14.68 1.19 21.21
CA ALA A 513 15.15 2.56 21.34
C ALA A 513 14.74 3.43 20.14
N SER A 514 14.74 2.86 18.93
CA SER A 514 14.34 3.59 17.72
C SER A 514 12.83 3.68 17.51
N ILE A 515 12.06 2.72 18.00
CA ILE A 515 10.60 2.82 18.09
C ILE A 515 10.22 3.92 19.09
N ASN A 516 10.78 3.88 20.30
CA ASN A 516 10.47 4.81 21.39
C ASN A 516 10.96 6.24 21.09
N ALA A 517 12.03 6.40 20.31
CA ALA A 517 12.43 7.70 19.76
C ALA A 517 11.43 8.27 18.72
N GLY A 518 10.51 7.44 18.20
CA GLY A 518 9.51 7.81 17.19
C GLY A 518 10.03 7.66 15.77
N SER A 519 10.07 6.43 15.26
CA SER A 519 10.31 6.16 13.83
C SER A 519 8.97 6.10 13.08
N ALA A 520 8.81 6.84 11.98
CA ALA A 520 7.57 6.80 11.19
C ALA A 520 7.39 5.48 10.43
N LEU A 521 8.50 4.85 10.04
CA LEU A 521 8.52 3.56 9.36
C LEU A 521 9.58 2.67 10.00
N VAL A 522 9.21 1.46 10.40
CA VAL A 522 10.14 0.41 10.80
C VAL A 522 10.05 -0.72 9.79
N TYR A 523 11.18 -1.14 9.25
CA TYR A 523 11.26 -2.21 8.26
C TYR A 523 12.23 -3.29 8.76
N HIS A 524 11.78 -4.54 8.75
CA HIS A 524 12.56 -5.67 9.20
C HIS A 524 12.71 -6.72 8.09
N ARG A 525 13.95 -7.16 7.85
CA ARG A 525 14.33 -8.10 6.80
C ARG A 525 15.34 -9.14 7.27
N ASP A 526 14.79 -10.26 7.72
CA ASP A 526 15.47 -11.49 8.11
C ASP A 526 14.46 -12.66 8.05
N HIS A 527 14.77 -13.79 8.67
CA HIS A 527 13.83 -14.75 9.23
C HIS A 527 12.87 -14.12 10.24
N GLY A 528 11.69 -14.72 10.36
CA GLY A 528 10.66 -14.35 11.32
C GLY A 528 9.89 -15.58 11.78
N TRP A 529 9.08 -15.39 12.80
CA TRP A 529 8.24 -16.40 13.42
C TRP A 529 6.97 -15.75 13.98
N TRP A 530 5.98 -16.55 14.37
CA TRP A 530 4.75 -16.04 15.02
C TRP A 530 5.02 -15.20 16.28
N SER A 531 6.14 -15.48 16.96
CA SER A 531 6.60 -14.74 18.14
C SER A 531 7.42 -13.49 17.82
N GLY A 532 7.77 -13.22 16.54
CA GLY A 532 8.46 -12.01 16.11
C GLY A 532 9.69 -12.24 15.23
N TRP A 533 10.66 -11.33 15.32
CA TRP A 533 11.86 -11.27 14.50
C TRP A 533 13.03 -12.08 15.07
N SER A 534 13.86 -12.65 14.19
CA SER A 534 15.02 -13.44 14.61
C SER A 534 16.26 -12.56 14.83
N HIS A 535 16.74 -11.81 13.84
CA HIS A 535 17.94 -10.96 13.93
C HIS A 535 17.81 -9.62 13.16
N PRO A 536 17.98 -8.46 13.82
CA PRO A 536 18.05 -8.28 15.27
C PRO A 536 16.75 -8.78 15.92
N GLY A 537 16.88 -9.52 17.02
CA GLY A 537 15.72 -10.13 17.68
C GLY A 537 14.74 -9.06 18.16
N PHE A 538 13.45 -9.28 17.98
CA PHE A 538 12.39 -8.43 18.53
C PHE A 538 11.08 -9.21 18.55
N SER A 539 10.60 -9.56 19.74
CA SER A 539 9.59 -10.57 19.97
C SER A 539 8.36 -10.04 20.72
N THR A 540 7.32 -10.87 20.87
CA THR A 540 6.17 -10.59 21.76
C THR A 540 6.58 -10.22 23.19
N ALA A 541 7.70 -10.73 23.69
CA ALA A 541 8.22 -10.36 25.02
C ALA A 541 8.80 -8.93 25.05
N ASP A 542 9.41 -8.48 23.94
CA ASP A 542 10.00 -7.15 23.80
C ASP A 542 8.93 -6.05 23.61
N VAL A 543 7.72 -6.41 23.14
CA VAL A 543 6.59 -5.47 22.96
C VAL A 543 6.26 -4.73 24.25
N ALA A 544 6.43 -5.35 25.43
CA ALA A 544 6.20 -4.69 26.72
C ALA A 544 7.14 -3.49 26.99
N SER A 545 8.32 -3.45 26.36
CA SER A 545 9.29 -2.36 26.47
C SER A 545 9.13 -1.27 25.40
N VAL A 546 8.22 -1.46 24.44
CA VAL A 546 7.80 -0.40 23.51
C VAL A 546 6.98 0.64 24.26
N SER A 547 7.35 1.91 24.11
CA SER A 547 6.63 3.06 24.66
C SER A 547 6.69 4.23 23.68
N VAL A 548 5.73 4.25 22.76
CA VAL A 548 5.54 5.35 21.81
C VAL A 548 4.79 6.51 22.50
N THR A 549 5.26 7.74 22.28
CA THR A 549 4.67 8.96 22.86
C THR A 549 4.43 10.04 21.80
N GLY A 550 3.47 10.93 22.04
CA GLY A 550 3.17 12.06 21.15
C GLY A 550 2.66 11.65 19.76
N ASN A 551 1.80 10.63 19.72
CA ASN A 551 1.20 10.06 18.50
C ASN A 551 2.19 9.52 17.44
N ARG A 552 3.47 9.32 17.81
CA ARG A 552 4.56 8.86 16.93
C ARG A 552 4.51 7.35 16.61
N PHE A 553 3.32 6.83 16.37
CA PHE A 553 3.09 5.40 16.12
C PHE A 553 3.75 4.96 14.79
N PRO A 554 4.64 3.94 14.82
CA PRO A 554 5.27 3.44 13.61
C PRO A 554 4.27 2.67 12.73
N VAL A 555 4.46 2.75 11.42
CA VAL A 555 4.03 1.68 10.51
C VAL A 555 5.17 0.67 10.41
N VAL A 556 4.85 -0.62 10.54
CA VAL A 556 5.83 -1.70 10.54
C VAL A 556 5.71 -2.54 9.26
N LEU A 557 6.81 -2.69 8.54
CA LEU A 557 6.95 -3.57 7.39
C LEU A 557 7.76 -4.80 7.83
N SER A 558 7.05 -5.82 8.30
CA SER A 558 7.60 -7.08 8.79
C SER A 558 7.69 -8.10 7.64
N ILE A 559 8.60 -7.85 6.69
CA ILE A 559 8.72 -8.60 5.43
C ILE A 559 9.60 -9.84 5.64
N ASN A 560 9.05 -10.78 6.42
CA ASN A 560 9.69 -11.97 6.95
C ASN A 560 8.64 -13.01 7.39
N CYS A 561 9.03 -14.29 7.33
CA CYS A 561 8.16 -15.45 7.60
C CYS A 561 7.28 -15.30 8.84
N ALA A 562 5.99 -15.63 8.73
CA ALA A 562 5.07 -15.95 9.83
C ALA A 562 4.86 -14.88 10.93
N SER A 563 5.50 -13.71 10.87
CA SER A 563 5.37 -12.65 11.89
C SER A 563 4.04 -11.91 11.86
N GLY A 564 3.31 -11.99 10.73
CA GLY A 564 1.98 -11.40 10.51
C GLY A 564 0.82 -12.35 10.70
N ILE A 565 0.97 -13.46 11.46
CA ILE A 565 -0.15 -14.35 11.76
C ILE A 565 -1.19 -13.64 12.66
N PHE A 566 -2.45 -13.92 12.36
CA PHE A 566 -3.66 -13.45 13.06
C PHE A 566 -4.74 -14.56 13.10
N ASP A 567 -4.38 -15.81 12.84
CA ASP A 567 -5.38 -16.87 12.58
C ASP A 567 -5.22 -18.11 13.47
N ASN A 568 -4.57 -17.96 14.62
CA ASN A 568 -4.29 -19.04 15.58
C ASN A 568 -5.55 -19.75 16.08
N GLU A 569 -6.62 -19.01 16.32
CA GLU A 569 -7.92 -19.46 16.82
C GLU A 569 -8.61 -20.40 15.82
N THR A 570 -8.42 -20.15 14.52
CA THR A 570 -9.09 -20.88 13.44
C THR A 570 -8.14 -21.71 12.57
N VAL A 571 -6.87 -21.81 12.97
CA VAL A 571 -5.81 -22.41 12.14
C VAL A 571 -6.22 -23.79 11.64
N ASP A 572 -6.19 -23.96 10.32
CA ASP A 572 -6.53 -25.24 9.70
C ASP A 572 -5.39 -26.25 9.86
N LEU A 573 -5.35 -26.86 11.05
CA LEU A 573 -4.49 -27.96 11.42
C LEU A 573 -5.28 -29.03 12.17
N ALA A 574 -4.85 -30.28 12.03
CA ALA A 574 -5.38 -31.34 12.87
C ALA A 574 -4.94 -31.10 14.34
N PRO A 575 -5.82 -31.32 15.35
CA PRO A 575 -5.55 -30.94 16.74
C PRO A 575 -4.25 -31.48 17.34
N GLN A 576 -3.74 -32.62 16.84
CA GLN A 576 -2.46 -33.20 17.30
C GLN A 576 -1.20 -32.43 16.85
N PHE A 577 -1.32 -31.48 15.92
CA PHE A 577 -0.20 -30.64 15.44
C PHE A 577 -0.27 -29.19 15.96
N VAL A 578 -1.22 -28.93 16.87
CA VAL A 578 -1.19 -27.76 17.76
C VAL A 578 -0.04 -27.96 18.74
N SER A 579 1.13 -27.43 18.39
CA SER A 579 2.28 -27.37 19.29
C SER A 579 2.03 -26.32 20.39
N PRO A 580 2.58 -26.44 21.61
CA PRO A 580 2.59 -25.34 22.57
C PRO A 580 3.23 -24.09 21.95
N GLY A 581 2.41 -23.10 21.62
CA GLY A 581 2.82 -21.87 20.91
C GLY A 581 2.45 -21.79 19.43
N TYR A 582 1.89 -22.83 18.80
CA TYR A 582 1.28 -22.74 17.47
C TYR A 582 -0.12 -23.36 17.44
N GLY A 583 -1.16 -22.55 17.66
CA GLY A 583 -2.57 -22.94 17.56
C GLY A 583 -3.48 -22.45 18.69
N PRO A 584 -4.71 -22.98 18.80
CA PRO A 584 -5.92 -22.21 19.13
C PRO A 584 -6.19 -22.03 20.62
N GLY A 585 -5.21 -21.54 21.38
CA GLY A 585 -5.55 -20.85 22.62
C GLY A 585 -6.08 -19.46 22.29
N MET A 586 -7.39 -19.21 22.46
CA MET A 586 -8.08 -17.90 22.29
C MET A 586 -7.58 -16.77 23.24
N LEU A 587 -6.39 -16.95 23.81
CA LEU A 587 -5.68 -16.05 24.73
C LEU A 587 -4.21 -15.88 24.29
N THR A 588 -3.83 -16.46 23.13
CA THR A 588 -2.46 -16.43 22.62
C THR A 588 -2.34 -15.28 21.65
N THR A 589 -1.72 -14.18 22.04
CA THR A 589 -1.50 -13.05 21.13
C THR A 589 -0.13 -13.21 20.44
N TYR A 590 -0.12 -13.21 19.11
CA TYR A 590 1.12 -13.25 18.33
C TYR A 590 1.71 -11.87 18.06
N PHE A 591 2.91 -11.83 17.47
CA PHE A 591 3.74 -10.63 17.40
C PHE A 591 3.06 -9.39 16.82
N SER A 592 2.54 -9.49 15.60
CA SER A 592 1.93 -8.32 14.94
C SER A 592 0.64 -7.89 15.62
N GLU A 593 -0.13 -8.83 16.18
CA GLU A 593 -1.31 -8.52 16.98
C GLU A 593 -0.92 -7.82 18.29
N ALA A 594 0.07 -8.31 19.03
CA ALA A 594 0.49 -7.74 20.30
C ALA A 594 0.97 -6.29 20.11
N LEU A 595 1.75 -6.06 19.05
CA LEU A 595 2.25 -4.73 18.71
C LEU A 595 1.13 -3.79 18.20
N LEU A 596 0.09 -4.33 17.55
CA LEU A 596 -1.07 -3.56 17.11
C LEU A 596 -2.11 -3.33 18.22
N ARG A 597 -2.32 -4.28 19.14
CA ARG A 597 -3.30 -4.21 20.24
C ARG A 597 -2.82 -3.32 21.40
N LYS A 598 -1.51 -3.03 21.52
CA LYS A 598 -0.92 -2.12 22.53
C LYS A 598 -1.26 -0.64 22.23
N SER A 599 -1.71 0.13 23.23
CA SER A 599 -2.08 1.57 23.11
C SER A 599 -0.95 2.50 22.69
N ASP A 600 0.29 2.12 23.00
CA ASP A 600 1.54 2.81 22.67
C ASP A 600 2.46 1.96 21.78
N GLY A 601 1.86 1.06 20.98
CA GLY A 601 2.52 0.19 20.00
C GLY A 601 2.54 0.73 18.56
N ALA A 602 2.44 -0.17 17.57
CA ALA A 602 2.39 0.20 16.15
C ALA A 602 1.00 0.69 15.71
N LEU A 603 0.96 1.52 14.68
CA LEU A 603 -0.29 1.96 14.03
C LEU A 603 -0.85 0.89 13.08
N ALA A 604 0.06 0.16 12.42
CA ALA A 604 -0.23 -0.93 11.50
C ALA A 604 1.01 -1.79 11.28
N VAL A 605 0.79 -3.06 10.93
CA VAL A 605 1.82 -4.00 10.48
C VAL A 605 1.43 -4.59 9.14
N ILE A 606 2.33 -4.52 8.15
CA ILE A 606 2.28 -5.37 6.95
C ILE A 606 3.23 -6.53 7.21
N GLY A 607 2.74 -7.76 7.17
CA GLY A 607 3.55 -8.94 7.44
C GLY A 607 2.93 -10.24 6.91
N ASP A 608 3.69 -11.32 7.09
CA ASP A 608 3.46 -12.59 6.41
C ASP A 608 2.75 -13.57 7.35
N THR A 609 1.65 -14.19 6.92
CA THR A 609 0.94 -15.19 7.73
C THR A 609 1.59 -16.57 7.74
N ARG A 610 2.57 -16.86 6.88
CA ARG A 610 3.26 -18.17 6.83
C ARG A 610 4.72 -17.99 6.43
N ILE A 611 5.45 -19.11 6.31
CA ILE A 611 6.78 -19.16 5.68
C ILE A 611 6.72 -18.52 4.29
N SER A 612 7.66 -17.64 3.99
CA SER A 612 7.73 -16.82 2.77
C SER A 612 9.05 -17.03 2.04
N SER A 613 9.07 -16.97 0.71
CA SER A 613 10.34 -17.01 -0.04
C SER A 613 11.15 -15.74 0.20
N THR A 614 12.48 -15.87 0.35
CA THR A 614 13.36 -14.68 0.37
C THR A 614 13.26 -13.88 -0.94
N THR A 615 13.08 -14.55 -2.08
CA THR A 615 13.05 -13.86 -3.39
C THR A 615 11.78 -13.04 -3.56
N ALA A 616 10.63 -13.62 -3.20
CA ALA A 616 9.33 -12.94 -3.25
C ALA A 616 9.26 -11.77 -2.26
N ASN A 617 9.76 -11.94 -1.04
CA ASN A 617 9.92 -10.87 -0.06
C ASN A 617 10.77 -9.69 -0.56
N ASN A 618 11.84 -9.97 -1.32
CA ASN A 618 12.66 -8.90 -1.90
C ASN A 618 11.87 -8.14 -2.98
N HIS A 619 11.07 -8.82 -3.81
CA HIS A 619 10.14 -8.13 -4.72
C HIS A 619 9.05 -7.35 -3.97
N MET A 620 8.52 -7.88 -2.86
CA MET A 620 7.55 -7.18 -2.00
C MET A 620 8.17 -5.93 -1.38
N THR A 621 9.37 -6.03 -0.83
CA THR A 621 10.16 -4.89 -0.34
C THR A 621 10.33 -3.84 -1.41
N LEU A 622 10.84 -4.20 -2.59
CA LEU A 622 11.04 -3.28 -3.71
C LEU A 622 9.73 -2.59 -4.12
N GLY A 623 8.63 -3.34 -4.23
CA GLY A 623 7.31 -2.79 -4.55
C GLY A 623 6.75 -1.86 -3.48
N LEU A 624 6.90 -2.20 -2.19
CA LEU A 624 6.47 -1.34 -1.07
C LEU A 624 7.30 -0.05 -1.04
N PHE A 625 8.62 -0.16 -1.11
CA PHE A 625 9.50 1.01 -1.02
C PHE A 625 9.40 1.92 -2.26
N ASP A 626 9.15 1.39 -3.45
CA ASP A 626 8.83 2.22 -4.63
C ASP A 626 7.43 2.86 -4.52
N GLY A 627 6.47 2.16 -3.92
CA GLY A 627 5.16 2.72 -3.61
C GLY A 627 5.23 3.89 -2.63
N ILE A 628 6.09 3.83 -1.62
CA ILE A 628 6.31 4.91 -0.65
C ILE A 628 7.21 6.01 -1.25
N PHE A 629 8.27 5.62 -1.95
CA PHE A 629 9.32 6.47 -2.51
C PHE A 629 9.50 6.20 -4.02
N PRO A 630 8.65 6.76 -4.89
CA PRO A 630 8.69 6.49 -6.33
C PRO A 630 10.06 6.74 -6.98
N GLY A 631 10.35 5.97 -8.02
CA GLY A 631 11.59 6.06 -8.78
C GLY A 631 12.71 5.17 -8.23
N LEU A 632 12.42 4.31 -7.25
CA LEU A 632 13.28 3.19 -6.87
C LEU A 632 13.32 2.17 -8.02
N LEU A 633 12.17 1.95 -8.66
CA LEU A 633 11.97 1.01 -9.75
C LEU A 633 11.68 1.75 -11.06
N PRO A 634 11.99 1.15 -12.23
CA PRO A 634 11.47 1.59 -13.52
C PRO A 634 10.00 1.13 -13.67
N TYR A 635 9.16 1.52 -12.72
CA TYR A 635 7.81 1.01 -12.51
C TYR A 635 6.85 2.13 -12.03
N GLY A 636 5.55 1.88 -12.13
CA GLY A 636 4.53 2.74 -11.51
C GLY A 636 4.45 4.16 -12.06
N SER A 637 4.28 5.12 -11.16
CA SER A 637 4.16 6.55 -11.45
C SER A 637 4.99 7.35 -10.44
N ALA A 638 5.44 8.55 -10.81
CA ALA A 638 6.17 9.45 -9.90
C ALA A 638 5.37 9.90 -8.65
N ALA A 639 4.07 9.63 -8.57
CA ALA A 639 3.23 9.93 -7.41
C ALA A 639 3.21 8.77 -6.40
N PRO A 640 3.48 9.02 -5.10
CA PRO A 640 3.53 7.98 -4.07
C PRO A 640 2.14 7.44 -3.70
N SER A 641 2.11 6.18 -3.27
CA SER A 641 0.93 5.49 -2.72
C SER A 641 1.00 5.47 -1.20
N LYS A 642 0.49 6.52 -0.55
CA LYS A 642 0.63 6.73 0.90
C LYS A 642 -0.40 6.00 1.78
N ARG A 643 -1.56 5.57 1.24
CA ARG A 643 -2.56 4.82 2.02
C ARG A 643 -2.18 3.34 2.10
N LEU A 644 -2.20 2.76 3.30
CA LEU A 644 -1.64 1.42 3.55
C LEU A 644 -2.29 0.31 2.71
N GLY A 645 -3.61 0.34 2.54
CA GLY A 645 -4.31 -0.65 1.69
C GLY A 645 -4.03 -0.48 0.19
N ASP A 646 -3.80 0.75 -0.28
CA ASP A 646 -3.40 1.03 -1.66
C ASP A 646 -1.93 0.65 -1.90
N LEU A 647 -1.07 0.88 -0.91
CA LEU A 647 0.35 0.55 -0.92
C LEU A 647 0.60 -0.96 -0.99
N LEU A 648 -0.11 -1.76 -0.19
CA LEU A 648 -0.01 -3.21 -0.25
C LEU A 648 -0.48 -3.74 -1.62
N ASN A 649 -1.57 -3.19 -2.17
CA ASN A 649 -2.04 -3.56 -3.51
C ASN A 649 -1.08 -3.10 -4.63
N TYR A 650 -0.39 -1.96 -4.46
CA TYR A 650 0.67 -1.53 -5.38
C TYR A 650 1.80 -2.58 -5.43
N ALA A 651 2.33 -2.95 -4.27
CA ALA A 651 3.41 -3.94 -4.19
C ALA A 651 2.98 -5.32 -4.68
N LYS A 652 1.78 -5.81 -4.30
CA LYS A 652 1.20 -7.06 -4.85
C LYS A 652 1.08 -7.02 -6.37
N THR A 653 0.68 -5.89 -6.96
CA THR A 653 0.56 -5.79 -8.42
C THR A 653 1.91 -5.71 -9.11
N TYR A 654 2.91 -5.04 -8.52
CA TYR A 654 4.29 -5.06 -9.00
C TYR A 654 4.83 -6.50 -9.07
N ILE A 655 4.79 -7.25 -7.96
CA ILE A 655 5.23 -8.65 -7.90
C ILE A 655 4.53 -9.48 -8.98
N LYS A 656 3.21 -9.33 -9.11
CA LYS A 656 2.43 -10.04 -10.12
C LYS A 656 2.86 -9.69 -11.55
N GLN A 657 3.15 -8.42 -11.84
CA GLN A 657 3.60 -7.99 -13.16
C GLN A 657 5.03 -8.44 -13.47
N VAL A 658 5.92 -8.54 -12.46
CA VAL A 658 7.24 -9.18 -12.61
C VAL A 658 7.09 -10.67 -12.91
N ALA A 659 6.27 -11.40 -12.16
CA ALA A 659 5.96 -12.81 -12.42
C ALA A 659 5.31 -13.02 -13.81
N ALA A 660 4.49 -12.06 -14.24
CA ALA A 660 3.89 -12.02 -15.56
C ALA A 660 4.79 -11.43 -16.66
N GLY A 661 6.08 -11.16 -16.40
CA GLY A 661 7.04 -10.61 -17.37
C GLY A 661 6.60 -9.29 -18.03
N SER A 662 5.73 -8.52 -17.37
CA SER A 662 5.15 -7.25 -17.86
C SER A 662 5.59 -6.02 -17.06
N ALA A 663 6.40 -6.23 -16.03
CA ALA A 663 7.23 -5.23 -15.37
C ALA A 663 8.68 -5.74 -15.33
N ALA A 664 9.64 -4.83 -15.22
CA ALA A 664 11.06 -5.18 -15.10
C ALA A 664 11.31 -5.94 -13.79
N ASN A 665 12.09 -7.01 -13.86
CA ASN A 665 12.65 -7.62 -12.67
C ASN A 665 13.80 -6.74 -12.16
N SER A 666 13.71 -6.27 -10.91
CA SER A 666 14.76 -5.48 -10.25
C SER A 666 15.30 -6.16 -8.98
N HIS A 667 15.06 -7.46 -8.80
CA HIS A 667 15.70 -8.24 -7.74
C HIS A 667 17.23 -8.22 -7.91
N PRO A 668 18.03 -8.12 -6.84
CA PRO A 668 19.49 -8.27 -6.93
C PRO A 668 19.91 -9.59 -7.57
N LEU A 669 21.09 -9.64 -8.20
CA LEU A 669 21.59 -10.88 -8.80
C LEU A 669 21.97 -11.91 -7.73
N GLN A 670 21.84 -13.19 -8.05
CA GLN A 670 22.47 -14.28 -7.31
C GLN A 670 23.97 -14.36 -7.61
N SER A 671 24.73 -14.99 -6.72
CA SER A 671 26.07 -15.50 -7.03
C SER A 671 26.01 -16.38 -8.30
N GLY A 672 26.94 -16.16 -9.23
CA GLY A 672 26.86 -16.73 -10.59
C GLY A 672 26.06 -15.87 -11.60
N GLY A 673 25.37 -14.83 -11.13
CA GLY A 673 24.82 -13.73 -11.94
C GLY A 673 23.34 -13.83 -12.29
N THR A 674 22.66 -14.95 -12.05
CA THR A 674 21.24 -15.13 -12.42
C THR A 674 20.33 -14.24 -11.58
N GLN A 675 19.30 -13.65 -12.20
CA GLN A 675 18.31 -12.84 -11.49
C GLN A 675 17.14 -13.73 -11.00
N PRO A 676 16.88 -13.82 -9.68
CA PRO A 676 15.75 -14.60 -9.16
C PRO A 676 14.40 -14.07 -9.64
N GLY A 677 13.49 -15.00 -9.95
CA GLY A 677 12.09 -14.67 -10.23
C GLY A 677 11.21 -14.81 -8.98
N VAL A 678 9.93 -14.45 -9.14
CA VAL A 678 8.91 -14.65 -8.10
C VAL A 678 8.58 -16.13 -7.98
N ALA A 679 9.09 -16.77 -6.93
CA ALA A 679 8.66 -18.12 -6.54
C ALA A 679 7.21 -18.09 -6.04
N THR A 680 6.47 -19.18 -6.24
CA THR A 680 5.23 -19.50 -5.49
C THR A 680 4.20 -18.35 -5.40
N LEU A 681 3.99 -17.62 -6.50
CA LEU A 681 3.21 -16.37 -6.55
C LEU A 681 1.84 -16.41 -5.83
N ARG A 682 1.09 -17.52 -5.90
CA ARG A 682 -0.23 -17.64 -5.28
C ARG A 682 -0.13 -17.60 -3.75
N HIS A 683 0.61 -18.54 -3.17
CA HIS A 683 1.03 -18.53 -1.77
C HIS A 683 1.52 -17.14 -1.32
N GLU A 684 2.48 -16.57 -2.04
CA GLU A 684 3.06 -15.26 -1.71
C GLU A 684 2.01 -14.14 -1.69
N LEU A 685 1.18 -13.99 -2.72
CA LEU A 685 0.14 -12.95 -2.76
C LEU A 685 -0.91 -13.09 -1.63
N ASN A 686 -1.14 -14.30 -1.11
CA ASN A 686 -2.06 -14.55 -0.01
C ASN A 686 -1.47 -14.22 1.37
N ILE A 687 -0.19 -14.52 1.62
CA ILE A 687 0.40 -14.41 2.97
C ILE A 687 0.64 -12.96 3.43
N TYR A 688 0.95 -12.02 2.53
CA TYR A 688 1.13 -10.62 2.92
C TYR A 688 -0.22 -9.98 3.24
N ASN A 689 -0.46 -9.65 4.51
CA ASN A 689 -1.69 -9.01 4.97
C ASN A 689 -1.38 -7.69 5.69
N LEU A 690 -2.36 -6.78 5.69
CA LEU A 690 -2.30 -5.52 6.45
C LEU A 690 -3.12 -5.69 7.73
N LEU A 691 -2.44 -5.70 8.87
CA LEU A 691 -3.05 -5.61 10.19
C LEU A 691 -3.04 -4.13 10.59
N GLY A 692 -4.22 -3.53 10.66
CA GLY A 692 -4.44 -2.09 10.75
C GLY A 692 -5.47 -1.58 9.74
N ASP A 693 -5.75 -0.28 9.80
CA ASP A 693 -6.74 0.39 8.96
C ASP A 693 -6.18 0.68 7.54
N PRO A 694 -6.80 0.17 6.45
CA PRO A 694 -6.33 0.36 5.08
C PRO A 694 -6.41 1.81 4.58
N THR A 695 -7.21 2.65 5.23
CA THR A 695 -7.38 4.06 4.88
C THR A 695 -6.28 4.97 5.45
N VAL A 696 -5.61 4.54 6.53
CA VAL A 696 -4.53 5.30 7.17
C VAL A 696 -3.44 5.66 6.17
N LYS A 697 -2.91 6.87 6.28
CA LYS A 697 -1.79 7.36 5.48
C LYS A 697 -0.48 7.22 6.26
N LEU A 698 0.50 6.58 5.64
CA LEU A 698 1.89 6.68 6.08
C LEU A 698 2.37 8.13 5.92
N ARG A 699 2.63 8.81 7.04
CA ARG A 699 3.22 10.15 7.06
C ARG A 699 4.75 10.04 7.05
N VAL A 700 5.36 10.26 5.90
CA VAL A 700 6.81 10.39 5.72
C VAL A 700 7.13 11.61 4.86
N SER A 701 8.14 12.39 5.26
CA SER A 701 8.57 13.64 4.62
C SER A 701 10.09 13.85 4.84
N PRO A 702 10.92 14.02 3.79
CA PRO A 702 12.38 13.99 3.95
C PRO A 702 12.97 15.33 4.41
N GLN A 703 12.26 16.43 4.22
CA GLN A 703 12.83 17.79 4.31
C GLN A 703 12.32 18.60 5.50
N GLY A 704 11.63 17.98 6.45
CA GLY A 704 10.92 18.73 7.49
C GLY A 704 9.86 19.68 6.95
N LEU A 705 9.39 19.42 5.72
CA LEU A 705 8.12 19.93 5.24
C LEU A 705 7.07 19.32 6.17
N LEU A 706 6.73 20.11 7.20
CA LEU A 706 5.71 19.80 8.19
C LEU A 706 4.42 19.35 7.51
N PRO A 707 3.56 18.59 8.22
CA PRO A 707 2.15 18.45 7.85
C PRO A 707 1.64 19.79 7.31
N TRP A 708 1.22 19.83 6.03
CA TRP A 708 0.82 21.09 5.39
C TRP A 708 -0.31 21.69 6.22
N PRO A 709 -0.06 22.82 6.91
CA PRO A 709 -0.94 23.23 7.98
C PRO A 709 -2.17 23.87 7.34
N VAL A 710 -3.31 23.23 7.57
CA VAL A 710 -4.60 23.75 7.14
C VAL A 710 -5.05 24.75 8.19
N PHE A 711 -5.31 25.98 7.79
CA PHE A 711 -5.98 26.97 8.61
C PHE A 711 -7.24 27.41 7.89
N ILE A 712 -8.38 27.39 8.57
CA ILE A 712 -9.64 27.95 8.09
C ILE A 712 -9.58 29.45 8.37
N GLU A 713 -9.33 30.25 7.33
CA GLU A 713 -9.35 31.71 7.42
C GLU A 713 -10.77 32.23 7.58
N LYS A 714 -11.73 31.56 6.93
CA LYS A 714 -13.13 31.99 6.92
C LYS A 714 -14.09 30.84 6.60
N ALA A 715 -15.19 30.76 7.34
CA ALA A 715 -16.35 29.94 7.03
C ALA A 715 -17.61 30.82 7.04
N VAL A 716 -18.40 30.80 5.95
CA VAL A 716 -19.62 31.63 5.82
C VAL A 716 -20.77 30.83 5.24
N LEU A 717 -21.92 30.88 5.92
CA LEU A 717 -23.18 30.32 5.41
C LEU A 717 -23.89 31.32 4.48
N GLU A 718 -23.87 31.04 3.17
CA GLU A 718 -24.53 31.79 2.10
C GLU A 718 -25.82 31.10 1.67
N GLY A 719 -26.88 31.27 2.46
CA GLY A 719 -28.13 30.54 2.26
C GLY A 719 -27.90 29.04 2.48
N ARG A 720 -28.01 28.23 1.42
CA ARG A 720 -27.76 26.78 1.46
C ARG A 720 -26.31 26.36 1.21
N PHE A 721 -25.45 27.29 0.80
CA PHE A 721 -24.05 27.00 0.53
C PHE A 721 -23.18 27.47 1.68
N LEU A 722 -22.34 26.58 2.20
CA LEU A 722 -21.24 26.97 3.08
C LEU A 722 -20.00 27.23 2.21
N ARG A 723 -19.48 28.46 2.28
CA ARG A 723 -18.19 28.84 1.69
C ARG A 723 -17.10 28.71 2.73
N VAL A 724 -16.00 28.08 2.38
CA VAL A 724 -14.84 27.94 3.26
C VAL A 724 -13.60 28.37 2.51
N GLN A 725 -12.85 29.29 3.11
CA GLN A 725 -11.57 29.76 2.62
C GLN A 725 -10.49 29.24 3.57
N LEU A 726 -9.58 28.44 3.03
CA LEU A 726 -8.38 27.99 3.72
C LEU A 726 -7.24 28.95 3.40
N LYS A 727 -6.36 29.18 4.38
CA LYS A 727 -5.11 29.91 4.18
C LYS A 727 -3.96 28.93 3.97
N PRO A 728 -3.56 28.62 2.71
CA PRO A 728 -2.30 27.94 2.47
C PRO A 728 -1.13 28.83 2.92
N ASN A 729 -0.27 28.33 3.81
CA ASN A 729 0.96 29.02 4.23
C ASN A 729 2.00 29.07 3.08
N ASP A 730 1.87 30.04 2.17
CA ASP A 730 2.75 30.32 1.00
C ASP A 730 3.12 29.09 0.13
N ARG A 731 2.39 27.99 0.30
CA ARG A 731 2.66 26.67 -0.28
C ARG A 731 1.35 26.12 -0.83
N PRO A 732 1.29 25.78 -2.14
CA PRO A 732 0.08 25.22 -2.74
C PRO A 732 -0.24 23.85 -2.13
N VAL A 733 -1.51 23.44 -2.29
CA VAL A 733 -1.99 22.08 -2.05
C VAL A 733 -1.04 21.07 -2.72
N PRO A 734 -0.44 20.10 -2.00
CA PRO A 734 0.42 19.10 -2.61
C PRO A 734 -0.31 18.33 -3.72
N GLU A 735 0.32 18.18 -4.89
CA GLU A 735 -0.31 17.57 -6.05
C GLU A 735 -0.66 16.10 -5.80
N GLY A 736 -1.93 15.75 -5.98
CA GLY A 736 -2.47 14.42 -5.65
C GLY A 736 -3.07 14.31 -4.25
N ASP A 737 -2.79 15.26 -3.36
CA ASP A 737 -3.50 15.43 -2.09
C ASP A 737 -4.60 16.49 -2.19
N TRP A 738 -5.43 16.52 -1.15
CA TRP A 738 -6.66 17.29 -1.10
C TRP A 738 -7.03 17.56 0.35
N VAL A 739 -7.47 18.80 0.60
CA VAL A 739 -8.11 19.13 1.88
C VAL A 739 -9.57 18.75 1.76
N THR A 740 -9.99 17.80 2.60
CA THR A 740 -11.41 17.58 2.82
C THR A 740 -11.91 18.65 3.77
N VAL A 741 -13.07 19.21 3.44
CA VAL A 741 -13.77 20.17 4.30
C VAL A 741 -15.14 19.58 4.58
N VAL A 742 -15.48 19.44 5.86
CA VAL A 742 -16.75 18.88 6.30
C VAL A 742 -17.51 19.89 7.13
N ALA A 743 -18.83 19.84 7.03
CA ALA A 743 -19.75 20.58 7.87
C ALA A 743 -20.46 19.60 8.80
N ILE A 744 -20.41 19.87 10.10
CA ILE A 744 -20.93 19.05 11.18
C ILE A 744 -22.03 19.85 11.90
N ASP A 745 -23.16 19.21 12.18
CA ASP A 745 -24.21 19.77 13.03
C ASP A 745 -23.71 19.77 14.50
N PRO A 746 -23.48 20.93 15.14
CA PRO A 746 -22.90 21.01 16.48
C PRO A 746 -23.78 20.38 17.57
N VAL A 747 -25.08 20.24 17.32
CA VAL A 747 -26.02 19.65 18.29
C VAL A 747 -26.09 18.13 18.15
N LYS A 748 -25.94 17.62 16.91
CA LYS A 748 -26.06 16.18 16.63
C LYS A 748 -24.73 15.44 16.47
N GLY A 749 -23.62 16.14 16.28
CA GLY A 749 -22.34 15.57 15.88
C GLY A 749 -22.32 14.96 14.47
N THR A 750 -23.43 15.06 13.71
CA THR A 750 -23.56 14.44 12.40
C THR A 750 -23.00 15.32 11.29
N VAL A 751 -22.23 14.74 10.37
CA VAL A 751 -21.81 15.39 9.13
C VAL A 751 -23.05 15.71 8.27
N VAL A 752 -23.30 16.99 8.03
CA VAL A 752 -24.41 17.52 7.21
C VAL A 752 -23.99 17.92 5.81
N GLY A 753 -22.68 18.05 5.56
CA GLY A 753 -22.15 18.34 4.22
C GLY A 753 -20.65 18.09 4.14
N ARG A 754 -20.16 17.92 2.92
CA ARG A 754 -18.76 17.59 2.61
C ARG A 754 -18.33 18.31 1.33
N GLY A 755 -17.04 18.60 1.21
CA GLY A 755 -16.44 19.30 0.08
C GLY A 755 -14.92 19.15 0.04
N VAL A 756 -14.33 19.68 -1.04
CA VAL A 756 -12.89 19.62 -1.29
C VAL A 756 -12.40 21.04 -1.59
N ALA A 757 -11.25 21.42 -1.03
CA ALA A 757 -10.60 22.67 -1.39
C ALA A 757 -9.94 22.59 -2.78
N ASP A 758 -10.07 23.65 -3.57
CA ASP A 758 -9.34 23.83 -4.82
C ASP A 758 -7.86 24.20 -4.57
N ALA A 759 -7.08 24.35 -5.65
CA ALA A 759 -5.66 24.69 -5.58
C ALA A 759 -5.39 26.07 -4.94
N SER A 760 -6.41 26.92 -4.81
CA SER A 760 -6.37 28.25 -4.20
C SER A 760 -6.88 28.24 -2.75
N GLY A 761 -7.22 27.07 -2.18
CA GLY A 761 -7.73 26.93 -0.82
C GLY A 761 -9.23 27.17 -0.67
N ASN A 762 -10.00 27.35 -1.74
CA ASN A 762 -11.44 27.58 -1.65
C ASN A 762 -12.22 26.27 -1.69
N ALA A 763 -13.13 26.08 -0.75
CA ALA A 763 -14.10 24.99 -0.76
C ALA A 763 -15.54 25.53 -0.72
N SER A 764 -16.46 24.77 -1.30
CA SER A 764 -17.90 25.06 -1.26
C SER A 764 -18.66 23.78 -0.97
N ILE A 765 -19.56 23.84 0.02
CA ILE A 765 -20.38 22.72 0.47
C ILE A 765 -21.85 23.10 0.25
N ASP A 766 -22.64 22.26 -0.40
CA ASP A 766 -24.10 22.40 -0.46
C ASP A 766 -24.69 21.66 0.75
N LEU A 767 -25.37 22.39 1.64
CA LEU A 767 -26.00 21.86 2.86
C LEU A 767 -27.49 21.51 2.66
N GLY A 768 -27.97 21.58 1.41
CA GLY A 768 -29.37 21.32 1.07
C GLY A 768 -30.32 22.46 1.44
N ASP A 769 -31.60 22.29 1.13
CA ASP A 769 -32.56 23.41 1.17
C ASP A 769 -33.02 23.82 2.60
N ALA A 770 -32.54 23.14 3.64
CA ALA A 770 -32.80 23.45 5.06
C ALA A 770 -31.52 23.31 5.91
N PRO A 771 -30.50 24.18 5.71
CA PRO A 771 -29.22 24.09 6.40
C PRO A 771 -29.36 24.41 7.90
N PRO A 772 -28.50 23.84 8.77
CA PRO A 772 -28.41 24.27 10.17
C PRO A 772 -28.01 25.76 10.27
N ARG A 773 -28.49 26.44 11.32
CA ARG A 773 -28.17 27.87 11.55
C ARG A 773 -26.71 28.12 11.94
N ASN A 774 -26.07 27.12 12.55
CA ASN A 774 -24.64 27.09 12.85
C ASN A 774 -24.12 25.70 12.48
N VAL A 775 -22.93 25.64 11.90
CA VAL A 775 -22.22 24.38 11.61
C VAL A 775 -20.78 24.51 12.10
N ILE A 776 -20.26 23.41 12.64
CA ILE A 776 -18.83 23.24 12.83
C ILE A 776 -18.23 22.86 11.47
N VAL A 777 -17.22 23.60 11.06
CA VAL A 777 -16.46 23.38 9.82
C VAL A 777 -15.11 22.82 10.20
N ARG A 778 -14.84 21.57 9.82
CA ARG A 778 -13.53 20.93 10.00
C ARG A 778 -12.86 20.78 8.64
N ALA A 779 -11.61 21.19 8.53
CA ALA A 779 -10.81 21.05 7.33
C ALA A 779 -9.54 20.23 7.66
N ALA A 780 -9.30 19.17 6.90
CA ALA A 780 -8.19 18.26 7.14
C ALA A 780 -7.45 17.95 5.83
N ALA A 781 -6.14 18.20 5.80
CA ALA A 781 -5.28 17.67 4.73
C ALA A 781 -4.84 16.27 5.12
N GLY A 782 -4.79 15.33 4.17
CA GLY A 782 -4.46 13.94 4.50
C GLY A 782 -3.01 13.73 4.98
N GLU A 783 -2.13 14.71 4.78
CA GLU A 783 -0.78 14.75 5.38
C GLU A 783 -0.65 15.82 6.46
N GLY A 784 -1.67 16.67 6.66
CA GLY A 784 -1.64 17.88 7.49
C GLY A 784 -2.18 17.70 8.91
N THR A 785 -2.27 18.82 9.61
CA THR A 785 -3.15 19.01 10.77
C THR A 785 -4.60 19.13 10.30
N ALA A 786 -5.55 18.87 11.19
CA ALA A 786 -6.91 19.37 11.05
C ALA A 786 -7.02 20.76 11.70
N ASP A 787 -7.90 21.60 11.16
CA ASP A 787 -8.38 22.82 11.82
C ASP A 787 -9.91 22.80 11.83
N GLN A 788 -10.49 23.43 12.84
CA GLN A 788 -11.93 23.47 13.08
C GLN A 788 -12.35 24.88 13.51
N VAL A 789 -13.46 25.38 12.97
CA VAL A 789 -14.13 26.64 13.36
C VAL A 789 -15.63 26.45 13.30
N ALA A 790 -16.41 27.21 14.07
CA ALA A 790 -17.84 27.32 13.86
C ALA A 790 -18.18 28.48 12.90
N THR A 791 -19.28 28.39 12.17
CA THR A 791 -19.82 29.55 11.42
C THR A 791 -20.28 30.68 12.34
N THR A 792 -20.53 30.38 13.61
CA THR A 792 -20.75 31.32 14.72
C THR A 792 -20.08 30.73 15.96
N GLU A 793 -19.01 31.36 16.43
CA GLU A 793 -18.29 30.94 17.63
C GLU A 793 -19.08 31.25 18.91
N VAL A 794 -18.94 30.38 19.89
CA VAL A 794 -19.42 30.50 21.27
C VAL A 794 -18.28 30.04 22.17
N ASP A 795 -18.21 30.58 23.38
CA ASP A 795 -17.31 30.19 24.47
C ASP A 795 -18.23 29.93 25.67
N THR A 796 -18.53 28.66 25.94
CA THR A 796 -19.60 28.22 26.85
C THR A 796 -19.18 28.34 28.31
N ASP A 797 -17.91 28.08 28.63
CA ASP A 797 -17.43 28.22 30.01
C ASP A 797 -16.85 29.61 30.32
N GLY A 798 -16.34 30.33 29.31
CA GLY A 798 -15.80 31.68 29.40
C GLY A 798 -14.31 31.71 29.74
N ASP A 799 -13.49 30.78 29.25
CA ASP A 799 -12.03 30.78 29.46
C ASP A 799 -11.24 31.53 28.37
N GLY A 800 -11.87 31.85 27.23
CA GLY A 800 -11.26 32.52 26.09
C GLY A 800 -10.98 31.64 24.87
N VAL A 801 -11.24 30.32 24.94
CA VAL A 801 -11.16 29.38 23.83
C VAL A 801 -12.57 29.09 23.30
N PRO A 802 -12.84 29.22 21.98
CA PRO A 802 -14.16 28.89 21.45
C PRO A 802 -14.49 27.39 21.51
N ASP A 803 -15.76 27.06 21.78
CA ASP A 803 -16.35 25.72 21.83
C ASP A 803 -16.08 24.86 20.57
N SER A 804 -15.72 25.48 19.45
CA SER A 804 -15.38 24.78 18.20
C SER A 804 -13.93 24.29 18.14
N ARG A 805 -13.09 24.67 19.10
CA ARG A 805 -11.67 24.32 19.21
C ARG A 805 -11.29 23.78 20.58
N ASP A 806 -12.10 24.07 21.59
CA ASP A 806 -11.88 23.74 22.99
C ASP A 806 -11.91 22.23 23.29
N ASN A 807 -10.85 21.71 23.92
CA ASN A 807 -10.79 20.31 24.36
C ASN A 807 -11.55 20.04 25.69
N CYS A 808 -12.05 21.08 26.37
CA CYS A 808 -12.95 20.97 27.53
C CYS A 808 -14.08 22.03 27.52
N THR A 809 -14.96 22.00 26.50
CA THR A 809 -16.13 22.88 26.22
C THR A 809 -17.10 23.25 27.37
N THR A 810 -16.87 22.79 28.60
CA THR A 810 -17.64 23.12 29.82
C THR A 810 -16.78 23.29 31.08
N VAL A 811 -15.44 23.20 31.01
CA VAL A 811 -14.52 23.19 32.16
C VAL A 811 -13.22 23.95 31.85
N LYS A 812 -13.18 25.22 32.27
CA LYS A 812 -12.13 26.20 31.99
C LYS A 812 -10.71 25.63 32.00
N ASN A 813 -10.05 25.67 30.86
CA ASN A 813 -8.66 25.29 30.68
C ASN A 813 -8.02 26.10 29.53
N ALA A 814 -7.85 27.42 29.71
CA ALA A 814 -7.33 28.31 28.66
C ALA A 814 -5.90 28.00 28.16
N ASN A 815 -5.21 27.06 28.81
CA ASN A 815 -3.94 26.48 28.37
C ASN A 815 -4.09 25.29 27.39
N GLN A 816 -5.31 24.77 27.24
CA GLN A 816 -5.72 23.64 26.40
C GLN A 816 -4.83 22.39 26.60
N ARG A 817 -4.41 22.15 27.84
CA ARG A 817 -3.50 21.06 28.16
C ARG A 817 -4.22 19.71 28.04
N ASP A 818 -3.58 18.81 27.30
CA ASP A 818 -3.98 17.46 26.95
C ASP A 818 -2.67 16.64 26.95
N SER A 819 -2.48 15.84 27.99
CA SER A 819 -1.17 15.28 28.34
C SER A 819 -0.88 13.92 27.73
N ASP A 820 -1.90 13.19 27.29
CA ASP A 820 -1.82 11.93 26.55
C ASP A 820 -2.22 12.06 25.07
N SER A 821 -2.69 13.24 24.64
CA SER A 821 -2.95 13.63 23.24
C SER A 821 -4.10 12.87 22.57
N ASP A 822 -5.15 12.60 23.35
CA ASP A 822 -6.39 11.96 22.89
C ASP A 822 -7.41 12.97 22.32
N GLY A 823 -7.34 14.25 22.71
CA GLY A 823 -8.22 15.32 22.27
C GLY A 823 -9.24 15.82 23.30
N TYR A 824 -9.30 15.27 24.51
CA TYR A 824 -9.89 15.92 25.68
C TYR A 824 -8.79 16.59 26.52
N GLY A 825 -9.13 17.62 27.30
CA GLY A 825 -8.15 18.28 28.16
C GLY A 825 -8.09 17.71 29.58
N ASP A 826 -6.93 17.75 30.24
CA ASP A 826 -6.71 17.22 31.61
C ASP A 826 -7.65 17.85 32.68
N ALA A 827 -8.32 18.95 32.35
CA ALA A 827 -9.31 19.58 33.22
C ALA A 827 -10.62 18.78 33.29
N CYS A 828 -11.03 18.20 32.17
CA CYS A 828 -12.26 17.43 31.99
C CYS A 828 -12.01 15.94 31.69
N ASP A 829 -10.75 15.52 31.62
CA ASP A 829 -10.33 14.12 31.46
C ASP A 829 -9.37 13.68 32.57
N ALA A 830 -9.42 12.39 32.89
CA ALA A 830 -8.46 11.66 33.70
C ALA A 830 -8.45 10.15 33.36
N ASP A 831 -8.85 9.79 32.13
CA ASP A 831 -8.92 8.44 31.54
C ASP A 831 -7.57 8.08 30.92
N ILE A 832 -6.56 7.95 31.78
CA ILE A 832 -5.14 7.88 31.39
C ILE A 832 -4.84 6.63 30.53
N ASN A 833 -5.68 5.60 30.60
CA ASN A 833 -5.56 4.42 29.72
C ASN A 833 -6.37 4.53 28.42
N ASN A 834 -7.22 5.55 28.28
CA ASN A 834 -8.12 5.82 27.17
C ASN A 834 -9.12 4.67 26.88
N ASP A 835 -9.69 4.06 27.94
CA ASP A 835 -10.69 2.98 27.85
C ASP A 835 -12.15 3.48 27.75
N GLY A 836 -12.36 4.79 27.95
CA GLY A 836 -13.62 5.50 27.87
C GLY A 836 -14.28 5.78 29.22
N ILE A 837 -13.67 5.38 30.34
CA ILE A 837 -14.19 5.64 31.69
C ILE A 837 -13.09 5.70 32.77
N VAL A 838 -12.97 6.85 33.43
CA VAL A 838 -12.05 7.07 34.55
C VAL A 838 -12.36 6.08 35.69
N ASN A 839 -11.44 5.15 35.96
CA ASN A 839 -11.68 4.03 36.86
C ASN A 839 -10.47 3.70 37.75
N SER A 840 -10.49 2.50 38.36
CA SER A 840 -9.43 2.07 39.28
C SER A 840 -8.10 1.79 38.58
N ILE A 841 -8.11 1.57 37.26
CA ILE A 841 -6.91 1.34 36.44
C ILE A 841 -6.12 2.65 36.34
N ASP A 842 -6.77 3.77 36.03
CA ASP A 842 -6.13 5.11 35.95
C ASP A 842 -5.57 5.54 37.30
N LEU A 843 -6.33 5.25 38.35
CA LEU A 843 -5.91 5.41 39.75
C LEU A 843 -4.70 4.54 40.12
N SER A 844 -4.45 3.44 39.40
CA SER A 844 -3.25 2.62 39.54
C SER A 844 -2.08 3.16 38.71
N ILE A 845 -2.35 3.76 37.55
CA ILE A 845 -1.35 4.42 36.68
C ILE A 845 -0.73 5.61 37.41
N VAL A 846 -1.52 6.56 37.93
CA VAL A 846 -0.98 7.70 38.71
C VAL A 846 -0.20 7.24 39.94
N ARG A 847 -0.64 6.17 40.62
CA ARG A 847 0.09 5.61 41.78
C ARG A 847 1.39 4.92 41.41
N ARG A 848 1.48 4.31 40.22
CA ARG A 848 2.71 3.71 39.68
C ARG A 848 3.73 4.80 39.37
N ASP A 849 3.27 5.92 38.84
CA ASP A 849 4.12 6.99 38.31
C ASP A 849 4.44 8.09 39.34
N PHE A 850 3.95 7.95 40.58
CA PHE A 850 4.12 8.90 41.67
C PHE A 850 5.60 9.28 41.93
N GLY A 851 5.90 10.57 41.91
CA GLY A 851 7.25 11.13 42.06
C GLY A 851 8.08 11.14 40.77
N THR A 852 7.53 10.71 39.63
CA THR A 852 8.16 10.81 38.31
C THR A 852 7.64 12.04 37.55
N ASN A 853 8.24 12.31 36.39
CA ASN A 853 7.78 13.30 35.41
C ASN A 853 7.02 12.65 34.23
N ALA A 854 6.34 11.53 34.46
CA ALA A 854 5.58 10.84 33.41
C ALA A 854 4.39 11.69 32.95
N HIS A 855 4.42 12.17 31.70
CA HIS A 855 3.42 13.11 31.16
C HIS A 855 1.96 12.65 31.36
N ALA A 856 1.65 11.38 31.09
CA ALA A 856 0.30 10.85 31.25
C ALA A 856 -0.18 10.82 32.72
N GLY A 857 0.74 10.72 33.70
CA GLY A 857 0.41 10.76 35.12
C GLY A 857 0.36 12.17 35.73
N ASP A 858 1.00 13.15 35.09
CA ASP A 858 1.04 14.56 35.49
C ASP A 858 -0.18 15.27 34.89
N GLN A 859 -1.31 15.22 35.60
CA GLN A 859 -2.61 15.72 35.18
C GLN A 859 -2.80 17.22 35.51
N ASN A 860 -1.95 17.81 36.35
CA ASN A 860 -2.02 19.24 36.69
C ASN A 860 -0.99 20.13 35.96
N GLY A 861 0.09 19.55 35.43
CA GLY A 861 1.14 20.26 34.69
C GLY A 861 2.21 20.93 35.54
N ASP A 862 2.37 20.51 36.80
CA ASP A 862 3.46 20.98 37.67
C ASP A 862 4.80 20.28 37.40
N GLY A 863 4.80 19.24 36.56
CA GLY A 863 5.98 18.50 36.12
C GLY A 863 6.34 17.31 37.00
N VAL A 864 5.54 16.97 38.02
CA VAL A 864 5.76 15.80 38.88
C VAL A 864 4.45 15.14 39.31
N VAL A 865 4.27 13.86 38.96
CA VAL A 865 3.10 13.07 39.37
C VAL A 865 3.01 13.00 40.89
N ASN A 866 1.94 13.55 41.48
CA ASN A 866 1.81 13.70 42.92
C ASN A 866 0.35 13.56 43.43
N ALA A 867 0.10 14.01 44.65
CA ALA A 867 -1.20 13.89 45.30
C ALA A 867 -2.29 14.73 44.63
N LEU A 868 -1.91 15.77 43.88
CA LEU A 868 -2.82 16.62 43.12
C LEU A 868 -3.38 15.86 41.90
N ASP A 869 -2.57 15.11 41.17
CA ASP A 869 -3.01 14.28 40.03
C ASP A 869 -3.91 13.14 40.49
N LEU A 870 -3.54 12.51 41.61
CA LEU A 870 -4.40 11.51 42.26
C LEU A 870 -5.74 12.10 42.70
N SER A 871 -5.79 13.42 42.96
CA SER A 871 -7.05 14.12 43.25
C SER A 871 -7.87 14.42 41.99
N ALA A 872 -7.22 14.62 40.83
CA ALA A 872 -7.89 14.79 39.54
C ALA A 872 -8.62 13.49 39.12
N VAL A 873 -7.91 12.36 39.09
CA VAL A 873 -8.52 11.03 38.81
C VAL A 873 -9.66 10.71 39.79
N ARG A 874 -9.51 11.08 41.08
CA ARG A 874 -10.59 10.89 42.07
C ARG A 874 -11.79 11.81 41.86
N ARG A 875 -11.59 13.04 41.36
CA ARG A 875 -12.65 14.00 41.05
C ARG A 875 -13.52 13.52 39.89
N LEU A 876 -12.90 12.91 38.89
CA LEU A 876 -13.54 12.39 37.68
C LEU A 876 -13.87 10.89 37.77
N PHE A 877 -13.71 10.25 38.94
CA PHE A 877 -13.92 8.81 39.06
C PHE A 877 -15.34 8.38 38.68
N SER A 878 -15.44 7.37 37.81
CA SER A 878 -16.68 6.90 37.17
C SER A 878 -17.37 7.92 36.24
N THR A 879 -16.69 8.99 35.82
CA THR A 879 -17.12 9.81 34.68
C THR A 879 -16.43 9.35 33.40
N ARG A 880 -16.93 9.83 32.26
CA ARG A 880 -16.26 9.69 30.97
C ARG A 880 -15.49 10.99 30.65
N PRO A 881 -14.50 10.95 29.74
CA PRO A 881 -13.80 12.14 29.25
C PRO A 881 -14.71 13.25 28.70
N GLY A 882 -14.22 14.49 28.74
CA GLY A 882 -14.77 15.62 28.00
C GLY A 882 -15.95 16.34 28.67
N PRO A 883 -16.81 17.06 27.89
CA PRO A 883 -16.88 17.11 26.42
C PRO A 883 -15.81 17.97 25.72
N SER A 884 -15.33 17.49 24.57
CA SER A 884 -14.38 18.18 23.66
C SER A 884 -15.00 18.52 22.29
N ALA A 885 -14.54 19.61 21.68
CA ALA A 885 -14.88 20.01 20.32
C ALA A 885 -14.40 19.01 19.24
N TRP A 886 -13.34 18.24 19.54
CA TRP A 886 -12.70 17.36 18.57
C TRP A 886 -13.35 15.98 18.49
N GLN A 887 -13.91 15.51 19.62
CA GLN A 887 -14.51 14.19 19.80
C GLN A 887 -16.04 14.23 19.65
N THR A 888 -16.52 14.43 18.41
CA THR A 888 -17.96 14.48 18.10
C THR A 888 -18.53 13.09 17.80
N GLY A 889 -18.86 12.34 18.86
CA GLY A 889 -19.45 10.98 18.81
C GLY A 889 -20.43 10.74 19.96
N SER A 890 -21.15 9.61 19.97
CA SER A 890 -22.25 9.37 20.91
C SER A 890 -21.81 9.28 22.37
N ARG A 891 -22.43 10.13 23.22
CA ARG A 891 -22.55 9.94 24.68
C ARG A 891 -23.34 8.68 25.01
#